data_AF-A0A2T7PXE6-F1
#
_entry.id   AF-A0A2T7PXE6-F1
#
_cell.length_a   1.000
_cell.length_b   1.000
_cell.length_c   1.000
_cell.angle_alpha   90.00
_cell.angle_beta   90.00
_cell.angle_gamma   90.00
#
_symmetry.space_group_name_H-M   'P 1'
#
loop_
_entity.id
_entity.type
_entity.pdbx_description
1 polymer ?
#
loop_
_entity_poly.entity_id
_entity_poly.type
_entity_poly.pdbx_seq_one_letter_code
_entity_poly.pdbx_strand_id
1 'polypeptide(L)'
;MKFPNCVNVLGILLCLLAYSLNVSGQAEFQAGAGIFDITGPAAEVNLMGYAKPGQTANGIHMRQFSRAFVFADKAGEKRFVFVNADSCMVSQGVKLEVIKQLKATYGDLYTERNVVISGTHTHSGPGGFHQYLLFDITSLGFVNATFEALVKGIVQSIQLAHKTLRPANLYISEGELLDSSINRSPTGYLNNPPEERQKYKYDVDKNMTVLRIDDAAGHPIGLINWYAVHCTSMNNTNGLISSDNKGYAEQLFERYMLARGNLSIPGQFVAAFAQSNEGDVSPNTKGPHCTDSGLPCDILTSTCHGENELCIAFGPGKDMFESTQIIGRNQFMKALELYSSAGKKLTGSVDFRHSYVNMTEVEVVLNSTTKVKTCKPALGYSFAAGTIDGPGAFDFKQGTNTSNPFWNAVRDVLKTPTEEQVNCHAPKPILLDTGEISFPYLWHPQVVDVQLLKLGQFVIIAVPGEFTTMSGRRTRDAVVQTLISNGLPLDTSSVIAGLSNDYTHYVATFEEYQVQRYEAASTIYGPHTLQAYIQNFEILAEALAKGKPVSLGPNPPNLLGQQWSFLPGVLFDSSPVGKKFGDVKTDAEPSYQPGSVVQVRFVSANPRNDLRLNGTFLTVEQKQESGSWRVIFTDRDWETRYQWINDNLLLGESDAIIRWDIPEGQTPGTYRIRHFGTSKSIFGSLTSFEGSSSLFMVKK
;
A
#
# COMPACT_ATOMS: atom_id res chain seq x y z
N MET A 1 -31.17 -22.96 -75.92
CA MET A 1 -30.54 -22.87 -74.60
C MET A 1 -29.93 -21.50 -74.45
N LYS A 2 -30.57 -20.62 -73.67
CA LYS A 2 -30.09 -19.27 -73.35
C LYS A 2 -29.99 -19.19 -71.82
N PHE A 3 -28.81 -18.88 -71.31
CA PHE A 3 -28.59 -18.55 -69.90
C PHE A 3 -29.20 -17.18 -69.57
N PRO A 4 -29.74 -16.99 -68.37
CA PRO A 4 -29.82 -15.67 -67.77
C PRO A 4 -29.05 -15.57 -66.43
N ASN A 5 -28.20 -14.54 -66.41
CA ASN A 5 -28.01 -13.54 -65.35
C ASN A 5 -27.33 -13.91 -64.02
N CYS A 6 -25.99 -13.75 -64.03
CA CYS A 6 -25.13 -13.51 -62.86
C CYS A 6 -25.23 -12.05 -62.36
N VAL A 7 -26.41 -11.60 -61.93
CA VAL A 7 -26.57 -10.30 -61.25
C VAL A 7 -27.42 -10.49 -60.01
N ASN A 8 -26.82 -11.03 -58.94
CA ASN A 8 -27.31 -10.85 -57.56
C ASN A 8 -26.40 -11.40 -56.44
N VAL A 9 -25.24 -11.99 -56.75
CA VAL A 9 -24.33 -12.50 -55.70
C VAL A 9 -23.34 -11.44 -55.22
N LEU A 10 -23.00 -10.44 -56.06
CA LEU A 10 -22.04 -9.40 -55.70
C LEU A 10 -22.58 -8.37 -54.69
N GLY A 11 -23.90 -8.09 -54.72
CA GLY A 11 -24.54 -7.12 -53.81
C GLY A 11 -24.68 -7.62 -52.37
N ILE A 12 -24.87 -8.93 -52.18
CA ILE A 12 -25.01 -9.54 -50.83
C ILE A 12 -23.63 -9.73 -50.19
N LEU A 13 -22.59 -10.02 -50.99
CA LEU A 13 -21.21 -10.10 -50.49
C LEU A 13 -20.65 -8.73 -50.07
N LEU A 14 -20.98 -7.66 -50.81
CA LEU A 14 -20.58 -6.29 -50.45
C LEU A 14 -21.32 -5.74 -49.23
N CYS A 15 -22.58 -6.13 -48.98
CA CYS A 15 -23.27 -5.78 -47.72
C CYS A 15 -22.75 -6.57 -46.50
N LEU A 16 -22.26 -7.81 -46.69
CA LEU A 16 -21.64 -8.60 -45.60
C LEU A 16 -20.18 -8.19 -45.33
N LEU A 17 -19.45 -7.71 -46.35
CA LEU A 17 -18.12 -7.11 -46.19
C LEU A 17 -18.17 -5.66 -45.64
N ALA A 18 -19.28 -4.95 -45.84
CA ALA A 18 -19.52 -3.65 -45.20
C ALA A 18 -19.99 -3.77 -43.73
N TYR A 19 -20.52 -4.92 -43.31
CA TYR A 19 -20.87 -5.19 -41.91
C TYR A 19 -19.72 -5.72 -41.04
N SER A 20 -18.56 -6.01 -41.66
CA SER A 20 -17.35 -6.49 -40.97
C SER A 20 -16.25 -5.44 -40.90
N LEU A 21 -16.54 -4.18 -41.25
CA LEU A 21 -15.67 -3.04 -41.04
C LEU A 21 -16.30 -2.10 -40.00
N ASN A 22 -15.63 -2.01 -38.84
CA ASN A 22 -15.85 -1.06 -37.74
C ASN A 22 -17.07 -1.28 -36.84
N VAL A 23 -17.07 -2.38 -36.07
CA VAL A 23 -17.42 -2.26 -34.65
C VAL A 23 -16.12 -1.99 -33.87
N SER A 24 -15.39 -0.94 -34.22
CA SER A 24 -14.52 -0.30 -33.24
C SER A 24 -15.46 0.47 -32.32
N GLY A 25 -15.91 -0.17 -31.23
CA GLY A 25 -16.61 0.57 -30.18
C GLY A 25 -15.75 1.77 -29.81
N GLN A 26 -16.26 2.98 -30.04
CA GLN A 26 -15.47 4.19 -29.88
C GLN A 26 -15.04 4.28 -28.41
N ALA A 27 -13.73 4.27 -28.15
CA ALA A 27 -13.21 4.39 -26.80
C ALA A 27 -13.67 5.72 -26.17
N GLU A 28 -14.27 5.65 -24.99
CA GLU A 28 -14.83 6.80 -24.27
C GLU A 28 -13.81 7.50 -23.38
N PHE A 29 -12.72 6.80 -23.04
CA PHE A 29 -11.67 7.28 -22.16
C PHE A 29 -10.32 7.23 -22.86
N GLN A 30 -9.34 7.89 -22.25
CA GLN A 30 -7.94 7.58 -22.44
C GLN A 30 -7.38 7.02 -21.14
N ALA A 31 -6.51 6.02 -21.23
CA ALA A 31 -5.81 5.46 -20.09
C ALA A 31 -4.34 5.20 -20.43
N GLY A 32 -3.48 5.39 -19.44
CA GLY A 32 -2.06 5.05 -19.49
C GLY A 32 -1.62 4.52 -18.14
N ALA A 33 -0.65 3.61 -18.14
CA ALA A 33 -0.14 2.98 -16.93
C ALA A 33 1.40 3.00 -16.91
N GLY A 34 1.96 3.05 -15.71
CA GLY A 34 3.40 3.11 -15.47
C GLY A 34 3.76 2.48 -14.13
N ILE A 35 4.91 1.81 -14.10
CA ILE A 35 5.46 1.18 -12.90
C ILE A 35 6.91 1.62 -12.70
N PHE A 36 7.31 1.90 -11.47
CA PHE A 36 8.69 2.27 -11.15
C PHE A 36 9.07 1.85 -9.73
N ASP A 37 10.33 1.47 -9.52
CA ASP A 37 10.88 1.06 -8.22
C ASP A 37 10.94 2.22 -7.21
N ILE A 38 10.41 1.99 -6.00
CA ILE A 38 10.40 2.94 -4.87
C ILE A 38 11.11 2.37 -3.63
N THR A 39 11.85 1.26 -3.78
CA THR A 39 12.50 0.56 -2.67
C THR A 39 13.49 1.46 -1.95
N GLY A 40 13.25 1.69 -0.66
CA GLY A 40 14.14 2.49 0.20
C GLY A 40 15.38 1.72 0.68
N PRO A 41 16.08 2.25 1.71
CA PRO A 41 17.30 1.64 2.22
C PRO A 41 17.07 0.26 2.86
N ALA A 42 17.81 -0.74 2.37
CA ALA A 42 17.66 -2.15 2.75
C ALA A 42 18.44 -2.57 4.01
N ALA A 43 19.01 -1.62 4.76
CA ALA A 43 19.67 -1.89 6.03
C ALA A 43 19.46 -0.75 7.01
N GLU A 44 19.46 -1.07 8.31
CA GLU A 44 19.55 -0.15 9.46
C GLU A 44 18.42 0.89 9.60
N VAL A 45 17.44 0.91 8.71
CA VAL A 45 16.23 1.74 8.79
C VAL A 45 15.08 0.92 9.37
N ASN A 46 14.37 1.46 10.35
CA ASN A 46 13.18 0.81 10.92
C ASN A 46 12.12 0.55 9.84
N LEU A 47 11.47 -0.61 9.89
CA LEU A 47 10.34 -0.91 9.01
C LEU A 47 9.07 -0.22 9.54
N MET A 48 8.41 0.53 8.67
CA MET A 48 7.23 1.33 8.99
C MET A 48 5.98 0.45 9.14
N GLY A 49 5.18 0.69 10.17
CA GLY A 49 3.88 0.04 10.38
C GLY A 49 3.70 -0.45 11.82
N TYR A 50 4.52 -1.42 12.24
CA TYR A 50 4.40 -2.03 13.58
C TYR A 50 4.90 -1.17 14.73
N ALA A 51 5.59 -0.05 14.44
CA ALA A 51 6.21 0.83 15.43
C ALA A 51 7.11 0.10 16.44
N LYS A 52 7.74 -1.01 16.02
CA LYS A 52 8.62 -1.83 16.87
C LYS A 52 10.07 -1.36 16.72
N PRO A 53 10.71 -0.78 17.76
CA PRO A 53 12.06 -0.21 17.63
C PRO A 53 13.11 -1.19 17.09
N GLY A 54 13.00 -2.48 17.43
CA GLY A 54 13.94 -3.52 16.97
C GLY A 54 13.69 -4.04 15.55
N GLN A 55 12.59 -3.67 14.89
CA GLN A 55 12.26 -4.16 13.55
C GLN A 55 12.97 -3.32 12.49
N THR A 56 14.26 -3.60 12.30
CA THR A 56 15.12 -2.84 11.40
C THR A 56 15.40 -3.62 10.13
N ALA A 57 15.37 -2.94 8.98
CA ALA A 57 15.71 -3.52 7.69
C ALA A 57 17.11 -4.16 7.75
N ASN A 58 17.22 -5.38 7.24
CA ASN A 58 18.47 -6.11 7.09
C ASN A 58 18.49 -6.91 5.78
N GLY A 59 17.77 -6.46 4.76
CA GLY A 59 17.71 -7.12 3.47
C GLY A 59 16.45 -6.80 2.66
N ILE A 60 16.28 -7.55 1.57
CA ILE A 60 15.14 -7.47 0.66
C ILE A 60 14.63 -8.89 0.40
N HIS A 61 13.33 -9.08 0.56
CA HIS A 61 12.59 -10.21 0.05
C HIS A 61 11.88 -9.86 -1.27
N MET A 62 11.16 -8.74 -1.29
CA MET A 62 10.56 -8.20 -2.51
C MET A 62 10.82 -6.71 -2.60
N ARG A 63 11.09 -6.21 -3.80
CA ARG A 63 11.13 -4.77 -4.08
C ARG A 63 9.74 -4.16 -4.03
N GLN A 64 9.71 -2.87 -3.71
CA GLN A 64 8.53 -2.04 -3.63
C GLN A 64 8.38 -1.20 -4.89
N PHE A 65 7.18 -1.14 -5.47
CA PHE A 65 6.90 -0.37 -6.68
C PHE A 65 5.79 0.66 -6.50
N SER A 66 5.91 1.78 -7.23
CA SER A 66 4.81 2.69 -7.50
C SER A 66 4.16 2.32 -8.83
N ARG A 67 2.84 2.11 -8.81
CA ARG A 67 2.00 1.79 -9.96
C ARG A 67 1.01 2.92 -10.21
N ALA A 68 1.24 3.68 -11.27
CA ALA A 68 0.46 4.85 -11.62
C ALA A 68 -0.47 4.58 -12.81
N PHE A 69 -1.66 5.18 -12.75
CA PHE A 69 -2.66 5.15 -13.80
C PHE A 69 -3.13 6.58 -14.07
N VAL A 70 -3.02 7.01 -15.33
CA VAL A 70 -3.57 8.29 -15.80
C VAL A 70 -4.84 7.99 -16.56
N PHE A 71 -5.95 8.61 -16.15
CA PHE A 71 -7.22 8.54 -16.87
C PHE A 71 -7.59 9.92 -17.37
N ALA A 72 -8.08 10.00 -18.60
CA ALA A 72 -8.60 11.22 -19.17
C ALA A 72 -9.92 10.97 -19.90
N ASP A 73 -10.72 12.02 -20.05
CA ASP A 73 -11.83 11.99 -20.98
C ASP A 73 -11.33 11.80 -22.43
N LYS A 74 -12.26 11.56 -23.35
CA LYS A 74 -11.96 11.34 -24.77
C LYS A 74 -11.16 12.49 -25.41
N ALA A 75 -11.38 13.73 -24.98
CA ALA A 75 -10.68 14.92 -25.49
C ALA A 75 -9.29 15.10 -24.85
N GLY A 76 -9.05 14.44 -23.72
CA GLY A 76 -7.86 14.61 -22.91
C GLY A 76 -7.89 15.86 -22.01
N GLU A 77 -9.02 16.57 -21.90
CA GLU A 77 -9.14 17.86 -21.21
C GLU A 77 -9.18 17.66 -19.68
N LYS A 78 -10.16 16.87 -19.20
CA LYS A 78 -10.18 16.44 -17.81
C LYS A 78 -9.41 15.15 -17.65
N ARG A 79 -8.43 15.17 -16.75
CA ARG A 79 -7.64 14.00 -16.39
C ARG A 79 -7.32 13.97 -14.91
N PHE A 80 -7.11 12.77 -14.40
CA PHE A 80 -6.57 12.56 -13.07
C PHE A 80 -5.57 11.40 -13.06
N VAL A 81 -4.84 11.31 -11.96
CA VAL A 81 -3.86 10.26 -11.67
C VAL A 81 -4.28 9.53 -10.41
N PHE A 82 -4.23 8.20 -10.47
CA PHE A 82 -4.28 7.34 -9.29
C PHE A 82 -2.97 6.56 -9.20
N VAL A 83 -2.30 6.62 -8.05
CA VAL A 83 -1.09 5.85 -7.77
C VAL A 83 -1.36 4.88 -6.62
N ASN A 84 -0.99 3.61 -6.82
CA ASN A 84 -0.86 2.61 -5.77
C ASN A 84 0.64 2.40 -5.50
N ALA A 85 1.10 2.64 -4.27
CA ALA A 85 2.51 2.53 -3.90
C ALA A 85 2.68 1.43 -2.86
N ASP A 86 3.63 0.51 -3.10
CA ASP A 86 4.08 -0.50 -2.14
C ASP A 86 4.77 0.15 -0.94
N SER A 87 3.99 0.77 -0.06
CA SER A 87 4.43 1.54 1.10
C SER A 87 3.42 1.35 2.22
N CYS A 88 3.84 1.60 3.46
CA CYS A 88 2.94 1.46 4.59
C CYS A 88 1.82 2.49 4.54
N MET A 89 2.08 3.72 4.09
CA MET A 89 1.11 4.77 3.88
C MET A 89 1.75 5.85 3.01
N VAL A 90 0.98 6.85 2.59
CA VAL A 90 1.52 8.05 1.94
C VAL A 90 1.53 9.20 2.94
N SER A 91 2.63 9.94 3.02
CA SER A 91 2.72 11.15 3.83
C SER A 91 2.31 12.38 3.03
N GLN A 92 1.70 13.37 3.68
CA GLN A 92 1.40 14.66 3.04
C GLN A 92 2.65 15.35 2.48
N GLY A 93 3.81 15.18 3.13
CA GLY A 93 5.10 15.67 2.63
C GLY A 93 5.49 15.06 1.28
N VAL A 94 5.28 13.74 1.12
CA VAL A 94 5.50 13.05 -0.17
C VAL A 94 4.56 13.61 -1.24
N LYS A 95 3.26 13.75 -0.95
CA LYS A 95 2.30 14.32 -1.92
C LYS A 95 2.70 15.73 -2.35
N LEU A 96 3.03 16.61 -1.39
CA LEU A 96 3.42 18.00 -1.68
C LEU A 96 4.65 18.06 -2.60
N GLU A 97 5.69 17.25 -2.34
CA GLU A 97 6.89 17.24 -3.17
C GLU A 97 6.64 16.61 -4.55
N VAL A 98 5.83 15.54 -4.64
CA VAL A 98 5.43 14.97 -5.94
C VAL A 98 4.68 16.00 -6.79
N ILE A 99 3.69 16.70 -6.22
CA ILE A 99 2.95 17.76 -6.93
C ILE A 99 3.90 18.86 -7.41
N LYS A 100 4.83 19.29 -6.56
CA LYS A 100 5.83 20.30 -6.93
C LYS A 100 6.68 19.86 -8.12
N GLN A 101 7.17 18.62 -8.15
CA GLN A 101 7.97 18.10 -9.27
C GLN A 101 7.16 17.88 -10.55
N LEU A 102 5.92 17.40 -10.43
CA LEU A 102 5.00 17.29 -11.56
C LEU A 102 4.68 18.67 -12.14
N LYS A 103 4.43 19.67 -11.29
CA LYS A 103 4.16 21.05 -11.72
C LYS A 103 5.34 21.67 -12.46
N ALA A 104 6.57 21.38 -12.02
CA ALA A 104 7.78 21.82 -12.72
C ALA A 104 7.91 21.24 -14.14
N THR A 105 7.33 20.04 -14.37
CA THR A 105 7.42 19.33 -15.67
C THR A 105 6.20 19.60 -16.57
N TYR A 106 5.01 19.66 -15.99
CA TYR A 106 3.72 19.63 -16.69
C TYR A 106 2.85 20.88 -16.45
N GLY A 107 3.35 21.90 -15.74
CA GLY A 107 2.55 23.06 -15.36
C GLY A 107 1.37 22.66 -14.49
N ASP A 108 0.20 23.25 -14.70
CA ASP A 108 -1.01 22.97 -13.91
C ASP A 108 -1.79 21.73 -14.37
N LEU A 109 -1.19 20.86 -15.21
CA LEU A 109 -1.86 19.64 -15.67
C LEU A 109 -2.09 18.62 -14.53
N TYR A 110 -1.14 18.54 -13.60
CA TYR A 110 -1.18 17.66 -12.44
C TYR A 110 -0.99 18.50 -11.18
N THR A 111 -2.04 18.55 -10.37
CA THR A 111 -2.16 19.36 -9.16
C THR A 111 -2.67 18.50 -8.01
N GLU A 112 -2.70 19.06 -6.82
CA GLU A 112 -3.32 18.46 -5.64
C GLU A 112 -4.76 17.99 -5.90
N ARG A 113 -5.46 18.62 -6.85
CA ARG A 113 -6.86 18.34 -7.14
C ARG A 113 -7.10 17.04 -7.91
N ASN A 114 -6.16 16.63 -8.74
CA ASN A 114 -6.32 15.52 -9.67
C ASN A 114 -5.23 14.45 -9.58
N VAL A 115 -4.44 14.45 -8.51
CA VAL A 115 -3.50 13.37 -8.21
C VAL A 115 -3.84 12.77 -6.86
N VAL A 116 -4.14 11.47 -6.85
CA VAL A 116 -4.25 10.63 -5.66
C VAL A 116 -3.05 9.70 -5.60
N ILE A 117 -2.44 9.60 -4.42
CA ILE A 117 -1.38 8.64 -4.13
C ILE A 117 -1.82 7.83 -2.91
N SER A 118 -1.97 6.52 -3.07
CA SER A 118 -2.45 5.56 -2.05
C SER A 118 -1.36 4.53 -1.74
N GLY A 119 -1.24 4.14 -0.47
CA GLY A 119 -0.34 3.07 -0.03
C GLY A 119 -1.04 1.70 0.01
N THR A 120 -0.31 0.62 -0.27
CA THR A 120 -0.81 -0.77 -0.08
C THR A 120 -0.91 -1.19 1.37
N HIS A 121 -0.40 -0.37 2.29
CA HIS A 121 -0.30 -0.68 3.71
C HIS A 121 0.63 -1.84 4.05
N THR A 122 1.72 -2.03 3.30
CA THR A 122 2.76 -3.00 3.70
C THR A 122 3.51 -2.54 4.95
N HIS A 123 3.54 -3.39 5.98
CA HIS A 123 4.30 -3.15 7.21
C HIS A 123 5.78 -3.57 7.11
N SER A 124 6.26 -3.84 5.90
CA SER A 124 7.63 -4.30 5.60
C SER A 124 8.37 -3.36 4.65
N GLY A 125 8.03 -2.07 4.65
CA GLY A 125 8.77 -1.01 3.95
C GLY A 125 9.61 -0.14 4.91
N PRO A 126 10.73 0.45 4.49
CA PRO A 126 11.53 1.34 5.34
C PRO A 126 10.75 2.63 5.68
N GLY A 127 10.89 3.11 6.92
CA GLY A 127 10.28 4.33 7.42
C GLY A 127 11.10 5.61 7.21
N GLY A 128 10.76 6.67 7.95
CA GLY A 128 11.46 7.96 7.92
C GLY A 128 11.11 8.83 6.72
N PHE A 129 9.84 8.91 6.34
CA PHE A 129 9.40 9.67 5.16
C PHE A 129 8.21 10.59 5.45
N HIS A 130 7.87 10.78 6.72
CA HIS A 130 6.81 11.69 7.12
C HIS A 130 7.35 13.10 7.35
N GLN A 131 6.44 14.07 7.40
CA GLN A 131 6.78 15.44 7.82
C GLN A 131 6.35 15.73 9.26
N TYR A 132 5.51 14.87 9.82
CA TYR A 132 4.98 14.96 11.17
C TYR A 132 5.76 14.02 12.08
N LEU A 133 6.21 14.50 13.24
CA LEU A 133 7.24 13.82 14.03
C LEU A 133 6.84 12.41 14.47
N LEU A 134 5.59 12.20 14.91
CA LEU A 134 5.18 10.96 15.57
C LEU A 134 5.53 9.71 14.74
N PHE A 135 5.29 9.78 13.44
CA PHE A 135 5.48 8.65 12.52
C PHE A 135 6.94 8.29 12.30
N ASP A 136 7.87 9.23 12.48
CA ASP A 136 9.29 9.02 12.20
C ASP A 136 10.11 8.68 13.46
N ILE A 137 9.52 8.71 14.66
CA ILE A 137 10.23 8.45 15.93
C ILE A 137 10.96 7.10 15.91
N THR A 138 10.30 6.01 15.50
CA THR A 138 10.91 4.66 15.48
C THR A 138 12.00 4.51 14.42
N SER A 139 11.97 5.36 13.39
CA SER A 139 13.01 5.44 12.36
C SER A 139 14.19 6.34 12.76
N LEU A 140 14.19 6.83 14.00
CA LEU A 140 15.14 7.83 14.50
C LEU A 140 15.07 9.14 13.71
N GLY A 141 13.88 9.53 13.28
CA GLY A 141 13.60 10.73 12.51
C GLY A 141 13.51 10.48 10.99
N PHE A 142 13.65 11.55 10.23
CA PHE A 142 13.51 11.56 8.78
C PHE A 142 14.72 10.91 8.10
N VAL A 143 14.45 10.03 7.14
CA VAL A 143 15.42 9.29 6.34
C VAL A 143 15.30 9.74 4.89
N ASN A 144 16.10 10.74 4.52
CA ASN A 144 16.02 11.39 3.20
C ASN A 144 16.12 10.39 2.03
N ALA A 145 16.92 9.33 2.16
CA ALA A 145 17.04 8.30 1.12
C ALA A 145 15.72 7.53 0.88
N THR A 146 14.93 7.27 1.94
CA THR A 146 13.59 6.67 1.80
C THR A 146 12.65 7.65 1.12
N PHE A 147 12.61 8.90 1.60
CA PHE A 147 11.75 9.93 1.05
C PHE A 147 12.02 10.20 -0.44
N GLU A 148 13.30 10.36 -0.82
CA GLU A 148 13.69 10.59 -2.21
C GLU A 148 13.36 9.40 -3.12
N ALA A 149 13.56 8.17 -2.65
CA ALA A 149 13.20 6.97 -3.41
C ALA A 149 11.69 6.92 -3.70
N LEU A 150 10.86 7.18 -2.69
CA LEU A 150 9.41 7.25 -2.82
C LEU A 150 8.99 8.35 -3.82
N VAL A 151 9.42 9.60 -3.59
CA VAL A 151 9.05 10.76 -4.43
C VAL A 151 9.50 10.54 -5.87
N LYS A 152 10.76 10.15 -6.07
CA LYS A 152 11.32 9.92 -7.42
C LYS A 152 10.55 8.82 -8.13
N GLY A 153 10.33 7.68 -7.49
CA GLY A 153 9.66 6.57 -8.15
C GLY A 153 8.19 6.85 -8.44
N ILE A 154 7.48 7.57 -7.57
CA ILE A 154 6.11 8.03 -7.84
C ILE A 154 6.09 9.01 -9.02
N VAL A 155 6.97 10.00 -9.07
CA VAL A 155 7.04 10.92 -10.21
C VAL A 155 7.34 10.16 -11.51
N GLN A 156 8.27 9.21 -11.48
CA GLN A 156 8.62 8.41 -12.67
C GLN A 156 7.49 7.49 -13.13
N SER A 157 6.77 6.82 -12.22
CA SER A 157 5.63 5.97 -12.61
C SER A 157 4.51 6.81 -13.24
N ILE A 158 4.23 8.01 -12.72
CA ILE A 158 3.27 8.97 -13.30
C ILE A 158 3.74 9.43 -14.68
N GLN A 159 5.01 9.78 -14.84
CA GLN A 159 5.58 10.17 -16.14
C GLN A 159 5.48 9.05 -17.17
N LEU A 160 5.69 7.80 -16.78
CA LEU A 160 5.51 6.62 -17.63
C LEU A 160 4.05 6.44 -18.02
N ALA A 161 3.12 6.52 -17.06
CA ALA A 161 1.69 6.43 -17.31
C ALA A 161 1.18 7.56 -18.23
N HIS A 162 1.70 8.78 -18.06
CA HIS A 162 1.40 9.90 -18.95
C HIS A 162 1.86 9.62 -20.38
N LYS A 163 3.08 9.09 -20.57
CA LYS A 163 3.65 8.80 -21.90
C LYS A 163 2.93 7.66 -22.62
N THR A 164 2.26 6.76 -21.90
CA THR A 164 1.54 5.61 -22.46
C THR A 164 0.05 5.85 -22.65
N LEU A 165 -0.43 7.07 -22.37
CA LEU A 165 -1.84 7.47 -22.49
C LEU A 165 -2.36 7.22 -23.91
N ARG A 166 -3.40 6.39 -24.02
CA ARG A 166 -4.02 6.03 -25.29
C ARG A 166 -5.52 5.78 -25.13
N PRO A 167 -6.32 5.81 -26.21
CA PRO A 167 -7.74 5.51 -26.15
C PRO A 167 -8.00 4.14 -25.50
N ALA A 168 -8.92 4.08 -24.54
CA ALA A 168 -9.16 2.93 -23.67
C ALA A 168 -10.64 2.67 -23.37
N ASN A 169 -10.96 1.42 -23.09
CA ASN A 169 -12.22 0.96 -22.54
C ASN A 169 -12.00 0.47 -21.10
N LEU A 170 -12.92 0.84 -20.21
CA LEU A 170 -12.84 0.55 -18.79
C LEU A 170 -14.00 -0.35 -18.37
N TYR A 171 -13.72 -1.36 -17.55
CA TYR A 171 -14.72 -2.34 -17.10
C TYR A 171 -14.59 -2.55 -15.58
N ILE A 172 -15.72 -2.51 -14.88
CA ILE A 172 -15.78 -2.83 -13.44
C ILE A 172 -16.40 -4.21 -13.25
N SER A 173 -15.78 -5.03 -12.41
CA SER A 173 -16.31 -6.30 -11.93
C SER A 173 -16.16 -6.38 -10.41
N GLU A 174 -17.07 -7.10 -9.76
CA GLU A 174 -17.05 -7.28 -8.30
C GLU A 174 -17.35 -8.74 -7.93
N GLY A 175 -16.70 -9.26 -6.89
CA GLY A 175 -16.99 -10.60 -6.38
C GLY A 175 -16.47 -10.85 -4.97
N GLU A 176 -17.08 -11.81 -4.29
CA GLU A 176 -16.76 -12.19 -2.91
C GLU A 176 -15.46 -13.00 -2.85
N LEU A 177 -14.47 -12.53 -2.06
CA LEU A 177 -13.23 -13.22 -1.71
C LEU A 177 -13.28 -13.68 -0.24
N LEU A 178 -13.31 -14.99 -0.04
CA LEU A 178 -13.29 -15.63 1.26
C LEU A 178 -11.87 -16.07 1.67
N ASP A 179 -11.75 -16.58 2.90
CA ASP A 179 -10.52 -17.22 3.43
C ASP A 179 -9.24 -16.37 3.35
N SER A 180 -9.40 -15.05 3.28
CA SER A 180 -8.30 -14.09 3.10
C SER A 180 -8.35 -12.92 4.07
N SER A 181 -9.34 -12.89 4.96
CA SER A 181 -9.52 -11.81 5.94
C SER A 181 -10.38 -12.23 7.12
N ILE A 182 -10.13 -11.63 8.29
CA ILE A 182 -10.98 -11.69 9.50
C ILE A 182 -11.10 -10.29 10.11
N ASN A 183 -12.16 -10.03 10.89
CA ASN A 183 -12.23 -8.82 11.70
C ASN A 183 -11.34 -8.97 12.94
N ARG A 184 -10.41 -8.03 13.17
CA ARG A 184 -9.49 -8.06 14.32
C ARG A 184 -10.00 -7.30 15.56
N SER A 185 -11.12 -6.61 15.41
CA SER A 185 -11.82 -5.87 16.47
C SER A 185 -13.34 -6.15 16.44
N PRO A 186 -13.76 -7.43 16.52
CA PRO A 186 -15.16 -7.81 16.34
C PRO A 186 -16.10 -7.18 17.37
N THR A 187 -15.65 -6.92 18.59
CA THR A 187 -16.44 -6.22 19.61
C THR A 187 -16.72 -4.76 19.26
N GLY A 188 -15.80 -4.10 18.54
CA GLY A 188 -16.04 -2.79 17.94
C GLY A 188 -17.15 -2.87 16.89
N TYR A 189 -17.02 -3.78 15.92
CA TYR A 189 -18.03 -3.98 14.88
C TYR A 189 -19.41 -4.28 15.47
N LEU A 190 -19.49 -5.16 16.47
CA LEU A 190 -20.74 -5.57 17.13
C LEU A 190 -21.45 -4.42 17.85
N ASN A 191 -20.74 -3.33 18.18
CA ASN A 191 -21.32 -2.15 18.81
C ASN A 191 -22.10 -1.26 17.83
N ASN A 192 -21.91 -1.42 16.52
CA ASN A 192 -22.76 -0.76 15.51
C ASN A 192 -24.23 -1.26 15.61
N PRO A 193 -25.21 -0.43 15.22
CA PRO A 193 -26.64 -0.75 15.35
C PRO A 193 -27.01 -2.10 14.72
N PRO A 194 -27.76 -2.98 15.41
CA PRO A 194 -28.11 -4.32 14.91
C PRO A 194 -28.80 -4.29 13.54
N GLU A 195 -29.68 -3.32 13.31
CA GLU A 195 -30.42 -3.14 12.06
C GLU A 195 -29.52 -2.73 10.88
N GLU A 196 -28.41 -2.03 11.14
CA GLU A 196 -27.40 -1.72 10.13
C GLU A 196 -26.56 -2.96 9.83
N ARG A 197 -26.10 -3.67 10.86
CA ARG A 197 -25.30 -4.89 10.69
C ARG A 197 -26.02 -5.97 9.91
N GLN A 198 -27.34 -6.11 10.09
CA GLN A 198 -28.18 -7.08 9.38
C GLN A 198 -28.25 -6.84 7.85
N LYS A 199 -27.85 -5.67 7.35
CA LYS A 199 -27.75 -5.40 5.91
C LYS A 199 -26.57 -6.12 5.25
N TYR A 200 -25.59 -6.56 6.03
CA TYR A 200 -24.34 -7.13 5.54
C TYR A 200 -24.18 -8.57 6.01
N LYS A 201 -23.66 -9.42 5.11
CA LYS A 201 -23.43 -10.85 5.37
C LYS A 201 -22.24 -11.11 6.32
N TYR A 202 -21.28 -10.20 6.37
CA TYR A 202 -20.01 -10.36 7.10
C TYR A 202 -19.65 -9.08 7.88
N ASP A 203 -18.81 -9.27 8.89
CA ASP A 203 -18.20 -8.21 9.71
C ASP A 203 -16.92 -7.61 9.10
N VAL A 204 -16.53 -8.06 7.91
CA VAL A 204 -15.51 -7.44 7.04
C VAL A 204 -16.04 -7.34 5.62
N ASP A 205 -15.50 -6.44 4.82
CA ASP A 205 -15.83 -6.35 3.40
C ASP A 205 -15.14 -7.45 2.60
N LYS A 206 -15.92 -8.47 2.23
CA LYS A 206 -15.45 -9.59 1.40
C LYS A 206 -15.43 -9.28 -0.10
N ASN A 207 -16.04 -8.19 -0.53
CA ASN A 207 -16.12 -7.88 -1.95
C ASN A 207 -14.81 -7.28 -2.44
N MET A 208 -14.29 -7.88 -3.50
CA MET A 208 -13.20 -7.38 -4.31
C MET A 208 -13.76 -6.67 -5.53
N THR A 209 -13.35 -5.44 -5.78
CA THR A 209 -13.68 -4.69 -7.01
C THR A 209 -12.45 -4.64 -7.93
N VAL A 210 -12.62 -4.93 -9.21
CA VAL A 210 -11.57 -4.84 -10.24
C VAL A 210 -12.00 -3.86 -11.32
N LEU A 211 -11.17 -2.85 -11.55
CA LEU A 211 -11.18 -2.00 -12.74
C LEU A 211 -10.20 -2.57 -13.77
N ARG A 212 -10.73 -3.20 -14.81
CA ARG A 212 -9.97 -3.65 -15.98
C ARG A 212 -9.82 -2.52 -16.99
N ILE A 213 -8.61 -2.38 -17.53
CA ILE A 213 -8.22 -1.30 -18.44
C ILE A 213 -7.66 -1.93 -19.72
N ASP A 214 -8.40 -1.81 -20.80
CA ASP A 214 -7.98 -2.26 -22.13
C ASP A 214 -7.86 -1.06 -23.06
N ASP A 215 -6.96 -1.13 -24.04
CA ASP A 215 -6.93 -0.15 -25.11
C ASP A 215 -8.13 -0.29 -26.06
N ALA A 216 -8.27 0.65 -27.01
CA ALA A 216 -9.37 0.63 -27.98
C ALA A 216 -9.39 -0.63 -28.87
N ALA A 217 -8.27 -1.34 -29.01
CA ALA A 217 -8.17 -2.59 -29.77
C ALA A 217 -8.39 -3.84 -28.88
N GLY A 218 -8.61 -3.66 -27.57
CA GLY A 218 -8.83 -4.75 -26.62
C GLY A 218 -7.53 -5.34 -26.05
N HIS A 219 -6.36 -4.72 -26.27
CA HIS A 219 -5.13 -5.15 -25.63
C HIS A 219 -5.07 -4.65 -24.18
N PRO A 220 -4.55 -5.47 -23.25
CA PRO A 220 -4.54 -5.13 -21.84
C PRO A 220 -3.53 -4.00 -21.55
N ILE A 221 -3.98 -2.95 -20.85
CA ILE A 221 -3.11 -1.88 -20.30
C ILE A 221 -2.75 -2.19 -18.85
N GLY A 222 -3.73 -2.62 -18.06
CA GLY A 222 -3.53 -2.83 -16.63
C GLY A 222 -4.83 -3.16 -15.90
N LEU A 223 -4.72 -3.26 -14.58
CA LEU A 223 -5.87 -3.32 -13.69
C LEU A 223 -5.60 -2.58 -12.38
N ILE A 224 -6.68 -2.14 -11.74
CA ILE A 224 -6.67 -1.73 -10.33
C ILE A 224 -7.70 -2.58 -9.59
N ASN A 225 -7.25 -3.23 -8.52
CA ASN A 225 -8.06 -3.97 -7.58
C ASN A 225 -8.26 -3.14 -6.31
N TRP A 226 -9.44 -3.19 -5.70
CA TRP A 226 -9.68 -2.74 -4.32
C TRP A 226 -10.22 -3.90 -3.49
N TYR A 227 -9.55 -4.20 -2.38
CA TYR A 227 -9.96 -5.22 -1.41
C TYR A 227 -9.43 -4.89 -0.02
N ALA A 228 -10.29 -4.90 0.99
CA ALA A 228 -9.94 -4.53 2.37
C ALA A 228 -9.23 -5.70 3.08
N VAL A 229 -7.90 -5.59 3.26
CA VAL A 229 -7.12 -6.48 4.14
C VAL A 229 -5.76 -5.86 4.42
N HIS A 230 -5.33 -5.79 5.69
CA HIS A 230 -3.99 -5.30 6.03
C HIS A 230 -2.89 -6.11 5.32
N CYS A 231 -1.80 -5.44 4.95
CA CYS A 231 -0.56 -6.08 4.49
C CYS A 231 0.38 -6.33 5.69
N THR A 232 -0.09 -7.22 6.57
CA THR A 232 0.55 -7.65 7.82
C THR A 232 0.71 -9.17 7.89
N SER A 233 0.82 -9.83 6.73
CA SER A 233 1.14 -11.27 6.69
C SER A 233 2.60 -11.53 7.08
N MET A 234 3.50 -10.61 6.70
CA MET A 234 4.87 -10.50 7.20
C MET A 234 4.85 -9.78 8.55
N ASN A 235 4.99 -10.53 9.65
CA ASN A 235 4.83 -9.99 11.00
C ASN A 235 6.03 -9.15 11.48
N ASN A 236 5.92 -8.60 12.70
CA ASN A 236 6.92 -7.70 13.29
C ASN A 236 8.26 -8.35 13.70
N THR A 237 8.50 -9.62 13.37
CA THR A 237 9.84 -10.26 13.48
C THR A 237 10.59 -10.28 12.16
N ASN A 238 9.93 -9.92 11.05
CA ASN A 238 10.56 -9.74 9.76
C ASN A 238 11.54 -8.55 9.74
N GLY A 239 12.72 -8.76 9.17
CA GLY A 239 13.71 -7.71 8.89
C GLY A 239 13.92 -7.42 7.40
N LEU A 240 13.25 -8.15 6.50
CA LEU A 240 13.44 -7.98 5.05
C LEU A 240 12.41 -7.03 4.46
N ILE A 241 12.83 -6.14 3.56
CA ILE A 241 11.87 -5.32 2.80
C ILE A 241 10.95 -6.23 1.97
N SER A 242 9.64 -5.99 2.01
CA SER A 242 8.64 -6.75 1.27
C SER A 242 7.39 -5.91 0.97
N SER A 243 6.77 -6.17 -0.17
CA SER A 243 5.45 -5.63 -0.53
C SER A 243 4.28 -6.47 -0.01
N ASP A 244 4.56 -7.48 0.85
CA ASP A 244 3.58 -8.32 1.55
C ASP A 244 2.56 -9.00 0.60
N ASN A 245 1.35 -9.29 1.08
CA ASN A 245 0.38 -10.13 0.40
C ASN A 245 -0.18 -9.46 -0.87
N LYS A 246 -0.41 -8.13 -0.86
CA LYS A 246 -0.85 -7.38 -2.06
C LYS A 246 0.25 -7.30 -3.11
N GLY A 247 1.48 -7.00 -2.71
CA GLY A 247 2.61 -6.98 -3.63
C GLY A 247 2.92 -8.33 -4.27
N TYR A 248 2.74 -9.42 -3.52
CA TYR A 248 2.80 -10.76 -4.10
C TYR A 248 1.68 -11.00 -5.14
N ALA A 249 0.46 -10.56 -4.85
CA ALA A 249 -0.66 -10.65 -5.80
C ALA A 249 -0.41 -9.84 -7.09
N GLU A 250 0.13 -8.62 -6.95
CA GLU A 250 0.54 -7.76 -8.07
C GLU A 250 1.58 -8.45 -8.94
N GLN A 251 2.66 -8.96 -8.33
CA GLN A 251 3.72 -9.66 -9.06
C GLN A 251 3.19 -10.91 -9.77
N LEU A 252 2.32 -11.70 -9.15
CA LEU A 252 1.70 -12.86 -9.78
C LEU A 252 0.90 -12.46 -11.02
N PHE A 253 0.12 -11.38 -10.94
CA PHE A 253 -0.69 -10.91 -12.06
C PHE A 253 0.17 -10.39 -13.20
N GLU A 254 1.18 -9.56 -12.90
CA GLU A 254 2.11 -9.02 -13.89
C GLU A 254 2.88 -10.13 -14.61
N ARG A 255 3.38 -11.14 -13.87
CA ARG A 255 4.05 -12.31 -14.44
C ARG A 255 3.09 -13.15 -15.29
N TYR A 256 1.86 -13.35 -14.84
CA TYR A 256 0.83 -14.11 -15.57
C TYR A 256 0.51 -13.45 -16.92
N MET A 257 0.36 -12.13 -16.95
CA MET A 257 0.08 -11.39 -18.18
C MET A 257 1.27 -11.41 -19.15
N LEU A 258 2.50 -11.31 -18.64
CA LEU A 258 3.71 -11.44 -19.45
C LEU A 258 3.84 -12.84 -20.08
N ALA A 259 3.55 -13.90 -19.33
CA ALA A 259 3.68 -15.28 -19.79
C ALA A 259 2.69 -15.67 -20.90
N ARG A 260 1.54 -14.99 -21.02
CA ARG A 260 0.54 -15.28 -22.07
C ARG A 260 0.86 -14.71 -23.45
N GLY A 261 2.03 -14.07 -23.63
CA GLY A 261 2.55 -13.73 -24.96
C GLY A 261 1.92 -12.51 -25.64
N ASN A 262 1.01 -11.79 -24.98
CA ASN A 262 0.45 -10.53 -25.48
C ASN A 262 1.33 -9.31 -25.17
N LEU A 263 2.45 -9.50 -24.48
CA LEU A 263 3.35 -8.44 -24.03
C LEU A 263 4.80 -8.88 -24.27
N SER A 264 5.62 -7.98 -24.78
CA SER A 264 7.01 -8.26 -25.16
C SER A 264 8.03 -7.77 -24.13
N ILE A 265 7.61 -6.94 -23.17
CA ILE A 265 8.51 -6.24 -22.22
C ILE A 265 7.85 -6.19 -20.83
N PRO A 266 8.59 -6.51 -19.73
CA PRO A 266 8.15 -6.24 -18.36
C PRO A 266 7.70 -4.78 -18.19
N GLY A 267 6.57 -4.55 -17.52
CA GLY A 267 6.01 -3.20 -17.30
C GLY A 267 5.08 -2.69 -18.41
N GLN A 268 4.79 -3.47 -19.45
CA GLN A 268 3.73 -3.13 -20.42
C GLN A 268 2.31 -3.30 -19.86
N PHE A 269 2.15 -4.20 -18.88
CA PHE A 269 0.94 -4.35 -18.09
C PHE A 269 1.26 -4.04 -16.63
N VAL A 270 0.40 -3.25 -15.98
CA VAL A 270 0.56 -2.85 -14.59
C VAL A 270 -0.65 -3.35 -13.80
N ALA A 271 -0.41 -4.12 -12.74
CA ALA A 271 -1.46 -4.61 -11.86
C ALA A 271 -1.31 -3.96 -10.49
N ALA A 272 -2.29 -3.17 -10.06
CA ALA A 272 -2.31 -2.60 -8.71
C ALA A 272 -3.33 -3.31 -7.83
N PHE A 273 -2.93 -3.68 -6.62
CA PHE A 273 -3.83 -4.20 -5.58
C PHE A 273 -3.90 -3.15 -4.47
N ALA A 274 -4.89 -2.28 -4.55
CA ALA A 274 -5.08 -1.17 -3.62
C ALA A 274 -5.85 -1.60 -2.37
N GLN A 275 -5.68 -0.78 -1.33
CA GLN A 275 -6.45 -0.87 -0.09
C GLN A 275 -7.84 -0.25 -0.23
N SER A 276 -8.75 -0.66 0.65
CA SER A 276 -10.10 -0.10 0.73
C SER A 276 -10.32 0.47 2.14
N ASN A 277 -11.08 -0.21 2.97
CA ASN A 277 -11.43 0.17 4.33
C ASN A 277 -11.07 -1.00 5.25
N GLU A 278 -9.77 -1.22 5.38
CA GLU A 278 -9.17 -2.35 6.05
C GLU A 278 -8.90 -2.13 7.53
N GLY A 279 -9.32 -0.99 8.11
CA GLY A 279 -8.88 -0.55 9.45
C GLY A 279 -9.00 -1.61 10.55
N ASP A 280 -10.01 -2.47 10.48
CA ASP A 280 -10.26 -3.58 11.40
C ASP A 280 -10.14 -4.96 10.74
N VAL A 281 -9.43 -5.08 9.60
CA VAL A 281 -9.37 -6.29 8.77
C VAL A 281 -7.96 -6.85 8.69
N SER A 282 -7.78 -8.05 9.25
CA SER A 282 -6.49 -8.76 9.32
C SER A 282 -6.39 -9.89 8.28
N PRO A 283 -5.21 -10.15 7.69
CA PRO A 283 -4.95 -11.33 6.84
C PRO A 283 -4.70 -12.61 7.64
N ASN A 284 -4.59 -12.52 8.98
CA ASN A 284 -4.18 -13.63 9.84
C ASN A 284 -5.36 -14.53 10.21
N THR A 285 -5.82 -15.31 9.23
CA THR A 285 -7.12 -16.00 9.23
C THR A 285 -7.27 -17.16 10.22
N LYS A 286 -6.21 -17.61 10.90
CA LYS A 286 -6.34 -18.59 12.00
C LYS A 286 -6.88 -17.97 13.29
N GLY A 287 -6.99 -16.65 13.33
CA GLY A 287 -7.50 -15.90 14.48
C GLY A 287 -6.49 -15.79 15.62
N PRO A 288 -6.83 -14.97 16.65
CA PRO A 288 -5.95 -14.69 17.77
C PRO A 288 -5.95 -15.80 18.83
N HIS A 289 -4.76 -16.27 19.18
CA HIS A 289 -4.54 -17.25 20.25
C HIS A 289 -3.36 -16.85 21.11
N CYS A 290 -3.36 -17.32 22.35
CA CYS A 290 -2.27 -17.15 23.29
C CYS A 290 -1.08 -18.03 22.88
N THR A 291 0.08 -17.43 22.65
CA THR A 291 1.26 -18.14 22.13
C THR A 291 1.84 -19.18 23.10
N ASP A 292 1.54 -19.06 24.39
CA ASP A 292 2.00 -19.95 25.45
C ASP A 292 1.10 -21.18 25.66
N SER A 293 -0.23 -21.00 25.59
CA SER A 293 -1.23 -22.01 25.92
C SER A 293 -2.01 -22.54 24.70
N GLY A 294 -2.01 -21.82 23.58
CA GLY A 294 -2.80 -22.13 22.39
C GLY A 294 -4.31 -21.88 22.55
N LEU A 295 -4.74 -21.29 23.66
CA LEU A 295 -6.15 -20.94 23.91
C LEU A 295 -6.54 -19.66 23.16
N PRO A 296 -7.83 -19.45 22.83
CA PRO A 296 -8.30 -18.18 22.29
C PRO A 296 -8.00 -17.01 23.23
N CYS A 297 -7.61 -15.86 22.66
CA CYS A 297 -7.45 -14.64 23.45
C CYS A 297 -8.77 -14.11 24.02
N ASP A 298 -8.69 -13.24 25.02
CA ASP A 298 -9.84 -12.41 25.41
C ASP A 298 -10.27 -11.49 24.26
N ILE A 299 -11.55 -11.56 23.87
CA ILE A 299 -12.06 -10.90 22.66
C ILE A 299 -12.13 -9.36 22.80
N LEU A 300 -12.35 -8.85 24.01
CA LEU A 300 -12.52 -7.41 24.23
C LEU A 300 -11.18 -6.69 24.36
N THR A 301 -10.25 -7.31 25.08
CA THR A 301 -8.96 -6.71 25.44
C THR A 301 -7.81 -7.18 24.57
N SER A 302 -7.99 -8.29 23.83
CA SER A 302 -6.93 -8.98 23.09
C SER A 302 -5.74 -9.31 23.98
N THR A 303 -6.02 -9.94 25.12
CA THR A 303 -5.00 -10.33 26.09
C THR A 303 -5.04 -11.82 26.41
N CYS A 304 -3.93 -12.30 26.95
CA CYS A 304 -3.74 -13.62 27.51
C CYS A 304 -3.18 -13.45 28.91
N HIS A 305 -3.89 -13.96 29.92
CA HIS A 305 -3.55 -13.71 31.33
C HIS A 305 -3.47 -12.22 31.69
N GLY A 306 -4.15 -11.36 30.92
CA GLY A 306 -4.13 -9.91 31.09
C GLY A 306 -2.97 -9.18 30.39
N GLU A 307 -2.07 -9.88 29.70
CA GLU A 307 -0.97 -9.29 28.92
C GLU A 307 -1.29 -9.33 27.42
N ASN A 308 -0.88 -8.30 26.67
CA ASN A 308 -1.19 -8.20 25.23
C ASN A 308 -0.19 -8.97 24.36
N GLU A 309 1.05 -9.11 24.82
CA GLU A 309 2.20 -9.56 24.01
C GLU A 309 2.08 -11.02 23.59
N LEU A 310 1.31 -11.79 24.35
CA LEU A 310 1.05 -13.21 24.11
C LEU A 310 -0.14 -13.44 23.16
N CYS A 311 -0.98 -12.43 22.91
CA CYS A 311 -2.15 -12.58 22.05
C CYS A 311 -1.82 -12.23 20.60
N ILE A 312 -1.63 -13.25 19.75
CA ILE A 312 -1.22 -13.06 18.35
C ILE A 312 -2.16 -13.84 17.42
N ALA A 313 -2.55 -13.21 16.32
CA ALA A 313 -3.23 -13.87 15.21
C ALA A 313 -2.23 -14.42 14.20
N PHE A 314 -2.47 -15.64 13.72
CA PHE A 314 -1.59 -16.31 12.76
C PHE A 314 -2.22 -16.44 11.38
N GLY A 315 -1.38 -16.30 10.35
CA GLY A 315 -1.75 -16.55 8.97
C GLY A 315 -2.01 -18.03 8.67
N PRO A 316 -2.58 -18.33 7.49
CA PRO A 316 -2.96 -19.69 7.11
C PRO A 316 -1.76 -20.63 6.88
N GLY A 317 -0.58 -20.10 6.57
CA GLY A 317 0.63 -20.89 6.28
C GLY A 317 1.33 -21.43 7.52
N LYS A 318 2.42 -22.19 7.30
CA LYS A 318 3.34 -22.70 8.33
C LYS A 318 4.26 -21.62 8.89
N ASP A 319 4.51 -20.57 8.10
CA ASP A 319 5.30 -19.40 8.45
C ASP A 319 4.69 -18.14 7.80
N MET A 320 5.30 -16.98 8.06
CA MET A 320 4.84 -15.70 7.51
C MET A 320 4.99 -15.62 5.99
N PHE A 321 6.01 -16.26 5.40
CA PHE A 321 6.23 -16.24 3.95
C PHE A 321 5.13 -17.03 3.25
N GLU A 322 4.84 -18.24 3.71
CA GLU A 322 3.76 -19.07 3.16
C GLU A 322 2.39 -18.43 3.41
N SER A 323 2.18 -17.82 4.58
CA SER A 323 0.93 -17.07 4.85
C SER A 323 0.75 -15.92 3.85
N THR A 324 1.79 -15.13 3.63
CA THR A 324 1.81 -14.04 2.65
C THR A 324 1.54 -14.58 1.23
N GLN A 325 2.13 -15.72 0.84
CA GLN A 325 1.83 -16.34 -0.46
C GLN A 325 0.39 -16.79 -0.58
N ILE A 326 -0.19 -17.42 0.45
CA ILE A 326 -1.56 -17.92 0.41
C ILE A 326 -2.54 -16.75 0.26
N ILE A 327 -2.42 -15.73 1.11
CA ILE A 327 -3.30 -14.56 1.08
C ILE A 327 -3.15 -13.79 -0.24
N GLY A 328 -1.93 -13.57 -0.71
CA GLY A 328 -1.70 -12.90 -1.99
C GLY A 328 -2.16 -13.73 -3.19
N ARG A 329 -1.99 -15.05 -3.17
CA ARG A 329 -2.49 -15.95 -4.24
C ARG A 329 -4.01 -15.96 -4.29
N ASN A 330 -4.70 -15.97 -3.15
CA ASN A 330 -6.15 -15.89 -3.08
C ASN A 330 -6.67 -14.60 -3.72
N GLN A 331 -6.02 -13.47 -3.39
CA GLN A 331 -6.32 -12.18 -4.01
C GLN A 331 -6.09 -12.20 -5.53
N PHE A 332 -4.94 -12.70 -5.98
CA PHE A 332 -4.61 -12.84 -7.40
C PHE A 332 -5.66 -13.69 -8.14
N MET A 333 -6.02 -14.86 -7.61
CA MET A 333 -6.98 -15.76 -8.26
C MET A 333 -8.36 -15.13 -8.41
N LYS A 334 -8.86 -14.45 -7.37
CA LYS A 334 -10.14 -13.73 -7.46
C LYS A 334 -10.06 -12.55 -8.44
N ALA A 335 -8.97 -11.79 -8.40
CA ALA A 335 -8.77 -10.69 -9.35
C ALA A 335 -8.73 -11.21 -10.79
N LEU A 336 -8.09 -12.36 -11.04
CA LEU A 336 -8.01 -12.97 -12.36
C LEU A 336 -9.37 -13.48 -12.84
N GLU A 337 -10.16 -14.09 -11.97
CA GLU A 337 -11.55 -14.47 -12.23
C GLU A 337 -12.37 -13.25 -12.67
N LEU A 338 -12.34 -12.16 -11.89
CA LEU A 338 -13.07 -10.93 -12.17
C LEU A 338 -12.58 -10.23 -13.44
N TYR A 339 -11.27 -10.17 -13.66
CA TYR A 339 -10.66 -9.60 -14.87
C TYR A 339 -11.09 -10.35 -16.14
N SER A 340 -11.25 -11.67 -16.03
CA SER A 340 -11.65 -12.54 -17.16
C SER A 340 -13.15 -12.54 -17.43
N SER A 341 -13.96 -11.97 -16.52
CA SER A 341 -15.39 -11.78 -16.74
C SER A 341 -15.67 -10.66 -17.75
N ALA A 342 -16.90 -10.57 -18.26
CA ALA A 342 -17.29 -9.49 -19.18
C ALA A 342 -17.22 -8.10 -18.51
N GLY A 343 -17.48 -8.04 -17.20
CA GLY A 343 -17.59 -6.81 -16.44
C GLY A 343 -18.66 -5.85 -16.95
N LYS A 344 -18.84 -4.76 -16.23
CA LYS A 344 -19.70 -3.65 -16.62
C LYS A 344 -18.83 -2.57 -17.25
N LYS A 345 -19.04 -2.30 -18.54
CA LYS A 345 -18.34 -1.21 -19.25
C LYS A 345 -18.73 0.13 -18.63
N LEU A 346 -17.74 0.93 -18.26
CA LEU A 346 -17.95 2.29 -17.80
C LEU A 346 -18.23 3.23 -18.97
N THR A 347 -19.07 4.23 -18.74
CA THR A 347 -19.42 5.24 -19.73
C THR A 347 -19.57 6.62 -19.10
N GLY A 348 -19.36 7.68 -19.89
CA GLY A 348 -19.53 9.07 -19.46
C GLY A 348 -18.22 9.81 -19.15
N SER A 349 -18.28 10.85 -18.33
CA SER A 349 -17.16 11.80 -18.16
C SER A 349 -16.14 11.41 -17.09
N VAL A 350 -14.92 11.92 -17.26
CA VAL A 350 -13.89 12.01 -16.22
C VAL A 350 -14.04 13.32 -15.45
N ASP A 351 -14.02 13.29 -14.13
CA ASP A 351 -14.02 14.50 -13.29
C ASP A 351 -13.39 14.22 -11.91
N PHE A 352 -13.09 15.25 -11.14
CA PHE A 352 -12.50 15.11 -9.80
C PHE A 352 -12.88 16.27 -8.88
N ARG A 353 -12.91 16.04 -7.57
CA ARG A 353 -13.02 17.11 -6.56
C ARG A 353 -12.01 16.85 -5.44
N HIS A 354 -11.48 17.93 -4.89
CA HIS A 354 -10.51 17.90 -3.80
C HIS A 354 -10.69 19.14 -2.95
N SER A 355 -10.54 18.97 -1.64
CA SER A 355 -10.37 20.06 -0.68
C SER A 355 -9.40 19.60 0.41
N TYR A 356 -8.63 20.54 0.93
CA TYR A 356 -8.05 20.44 2.24
C TYR A 356 -9.08 20.79 3.31
N VAL A 357 -9.07 20.09 4.43
CA VAL A 357 -10.00 20.29 5.54
C VAL A 357 -9.22 20.39 6.84
N ASN A 358 -9.44 21.46 7.62
CA ASN A 358 -8.93 21.53 8.98
C ASN A 358 -9.78 20.62 9.89
N MET A 359 -9.34 19.39 10.08
CA MET A 359 -10.04 18.37 10.88
C MET A 359 -10.05 18.66 12.37
N THR A 360 -9.30 19.66 12.84
CA THR A 360 -9.33 20.04 14.27
C THR A 360 -10.55 20.88 14.64
N GLU A 361 -11.30 21.38 13.64
CA GLU A 361 -12.37 22.34 13.88
C GLU A 361 -13.64 22.16 13.05
N VAL A 362 -13.88 20.96 12.50
CA VAL A 362 -15.08 20.70 11.69
C VAL A 362 -16.31 20.71 12.59
N GLU A 363 -17.25 21.60 12.28
CA GLU A 363 -18.61 21.53 12.82
C GLU A 363 -19.36 20.39 12.14
N VAL A 364 -19.82 19.44 12.94
CA VAL A 364 -20.51 18.23 12.51
C VAL A 364 -21.99 18.33 12.87
N VAL A 365 -22.85 18.22 11.86
CA VAL A 365 -24.30 18.24 12.05
C VAL A 365 -24.80 16.81 12.28
N LEU A 366 -25.24 16.49 13.51
CA LEU A 366 -25.79 15.17 13.83
C LEU A 366 -27.27 15.06 13.51
N ASN A 367 -28.01 16.14 13.70
CA ASN A 367 -29.43 16.28 13.35
C ASN A 367 -29.79 17.78 13.27
N SER A 368 -31.07 18.09 13.05
CA SER A 368 -31.55 19.47 12.85
C SER A 368 -31.28 20.42 14.02
N THR A 369 -31.07 19.91 15.25
CA THR A 369 -30.87 20.72 16.46
C THR A 369 -29.51 20.51 17.12
N THR A 370 -28.77 19.46 16.74
CA THR A 370 -27.56 19.03 17.43
C THR A 370 -26.35 19.17 16.53
N LYS A 371 -25.43 20.06 16.94
CA LYS A 371 -24.14 20.27 16.31
C LYS A 371 -23.04 19.95 17.32
N VAL A 372 -22.02 19.24 16.84
CA VAL A 372 -20.81 18.91 17.61
C VAL A 372 -19.59 19.36 16.82
N LYS A 373 -18.40 19.24 17.40
CA LYS A 373 -17.14 19.62 16.75
C LYS A 373 -16.16 18.46 16.82
N THR A 374 -15.30 18.33 15.81
CA THR A 374 -14.12 17.46 15.91
C THR A 374 -13.10 18.02 16.91
N CYS A 375 -12.13 17.20 17.27
CA CYS A 375 -11.09 17.52 18.24
C CYS A 375 -9.73 17.74 17.58
N LYS A 376 -8.83 18.45 18.26
CA LYS A 376 -7.38 18.35 17.95
C LYS A 376 -6.90 16.89 18.09
N PRO A 377 -5.86 16.48 17.34
CA PRO A 377 -5.48 15.09 17.27
C PRO A 377 -4.98 14.54 18.62
N ALA A 378 -5.50 13.40 19.06
CA ALA A 378 -4.98 12.70 20.23
C ALA A 378 -5.14 11.17 20.13
N LEU A 379 -4.16 10.45 20.67
CA LEU A 379 -4.14 8.98 20.74
C LEU A 379 -4.55 8.50 22.13
N GLY A 380 -5.39 7.47 22.17
CA GLY A 380 -5.86 6.85 23.41
C GLY A 380 -4.89 5.82 23.98
N TYR A 381 -5.13 5.33 25.20
CA TYR A 381 -4.30 4.29 25.82
C TYR A 381 -4.17 3.03 24.96
N SER A 382 -5.28 2.57 24.37
CA SER A 382 -5.28 1.35 23.54
C SER A 382 -4.45 1.46 22.27
N PHE A 383 -3.97 2.66 21.88
CA PHE A 383 -2.96 2.80 20.81
C PHE A 383 -1.68 2.04 21.17
N ALA A 384 -1.21 2.15 22.42
CA ALA A 384 0.01 1.49 22.86
C ALA A 384 -0.15 -0.04 23.07
N ALA A 385 -1.38 -0.55 23.06
CA ALA A 385 -1.65 -1.99 23.14
C ALA A 385 -1.38 -2.73 21.82
N GLY A 386 -1.23 -2.01 20.69
CA GLY A 386 -1.15 -2.61 19.37
C GLY A 386 -2.38 -3.45 19.02
N THR A 387 -2.19 -4.44 18.14
CA THR A 387 -3.27 -5.34 17.70
C THR A 387 -2.84 -6.80 17.75
N ILE A 388 -3.76 -7.72 17.45
CA ILE A 388 -3.43 -9.15 17.30
C ILE A 388 -2.47 -9.42 16.14
N ASP A 389 -2.29 -8.48 15.19
CA ASP A 389 -1.34 -8.61 14.07
C ASP A 389 0.09 -8.19 14.46
N GLY A 390 0.21 -7.50 15.58
CA GLY A 390 1.44 -6.90 16.09
C GLY A 390 1.13 -6.29 17.44
N PRO A 391 1.27 -7.06 18.54
CA PRO A 391 0.95 -6.56 19.87
C PRO A 391 1.90 -5.43 20.23
N GLY A 392 1.40 -4.53 21.07
CA GLY A 392 2.16 -3.44 21.63
C GLY A 392 3.13 -3.92 22.71
N ALA A 393 3.33 -3.08 23.71
CA ALA A 393 4.19 -3.39 24.84
C ALA A 393 3.57 -2.86 26.14
N PHE A 394 4.07 -3.36 27.26
CA PHE A 394 3.64 -2.97 28.61
C PHE A 394 2.20 -3.44 28.91
N ASP A 395 1.67 -3.00 30.06
CA ASP A 395 0.36 -3.39 30.58
C ASP A 395 -0.84 -2.77 29.83
N PHE A 396 -0.63 -2.19 28.64
CA PHE A 396 -1.70 -1.61 27.83
C PHE A 396 -2.62 -2.69 27.27
N LYS A 397 -3.93 -2.41 27.29
CA LYS A 397 -4.98 -3.32 26.82
C LYS A 397 -5.88 -2.60 25.86
N GLN A 398 -6.33 -3.30 24.83
CA GLN A 398 -7.42 -2.79 24.01
C GLN A 398 -8.71 -2.70 24.83
N GLY A 399 -9.63 -1.84 24.40
CA GLY A 399 -10.91 -1.64 25.08
C GLY A 399 -10.82 -0.76 26.33
N THR A 400 -9.69 -0.06 26.55
CA THR A 400 -9.48 0.75 27.75
C THR A 400 -10.19 2.11 27.61
N ASN A 401 -11.23 2.32 28.43
CA ASN A 401 -12.02 3.56 28.47
C ASN A 401 -11.90 4.32 29.81
N THR A 402 -11.01 3.88 30.70
CA THR A 402 -10.71 4.53 31.98
C THR A 402 -9.26 5.00 32.01
N SER A 403 -9.01 6.14 32.68
CA SER A 403 -7.66 6.67 32.85
C SER A 403 -6.89 5.92 33.94
N ASN A 404 -5.57 5.86 33.82
CA ASN A 404 -4.68 5.29 34.84
C ASN A 404 -3.77 6.40 35.42
N PRO A 405 -3.68 6.57 36.75
CA PRO A 405 -2.83 7.59 37.36
C PRO A 405 -1.35 7.53 36.95
N PHE A 406 -0.79 6.32 36.80
CA PHE A 406 0.60 6.13 36.38
C PHE A 406 0.83 6.61 34.94
N TRP A 407 0.00 6.14 34.00
CA TRP A 407 0.13 6.52 32.59
C TRP A 407 -0.22 7.99 32.34
N ASN A 408 -1.12 8.58 33.13
CA ASN A 408 -1.35 10.02 33.16
C ASN A 408 -0.08 10.77 33.56
N ALA A 409 0.61 10.35 34.63
CA ALA A 409 1.86 10.99 35.06
C ALA A 409 2.95 10.91 33.98
N VAL A 410 3.08 9.78 33.28
CA VAL A 410 4.03 9.62 32.16
C VAL A 410 3.68 10.55 30.98
N ARG A 411 2.40 10.59 30.58
CA ARG A 411 1.91 11.51 29.55
C ARG A 411 2.18 12.97 29.91
N ASP A 412 1.92 13.35 31.16
CA ASP A 412 1.99 14.73 31.62
C ASP A 412 3.42 15.29 31.62
N VAL A 413 4.45 14.42 31.57
CA VAL A 413 5.85 14.83 31.30
C VAL A 413 6.01 15.38 29.88
N LEU A 414 5.30 14.80 28.90
CA LEU A 414 5.31 15.27 27.52
C LEU A 414 4.36 16.46 27.35
N LYS A 415 3.08 16.26 27.68
CA LYS A 415 2.01 17.26 27.56
C LYS A 415 0.75 16.82 28.31
N THR A 416 0.36 17.59 29.32
CA THR A 416 -0.94 17.43 30.00
C THR A 416 -2.08 17.90 29.08
N PRO A 417 -3.08 17.04 28.78
CA PRO A 417 -4.24 17.43 28.00
C PRO A 417 -5.12 18.43 28.75
N THR A 418 -5.69 19.39 28.00
CA THR A 418 -6.66 20.34 28.54
C THR A 418 -8.00 19.65 28.86
N GLU A 419 -8.80 20.25 29.76
CA GLU A 419 -10.17 19.75 30.03
C GLU A 419 -11.03 19.72 28.76
N GLU A 420 -10.84 20.70 27.87
CA GLU A 420 -11.50 20.72 26.56
C GLU A 420 -11.12 19.50 25.72
N GLN A 421 -9.82 19.16 25.62
CA GLN A 421 -9.36 17.96 24.92
C GLN A 421 -9.95 16.68 25.53
N VAL A 422 -9.90 16.53 26.86
CA VAL A 422 -10.45 15.35 27.55
C VAL A 422 -11.94 15.19 27.28
N ASN A 423 -12.71 16.28 27.38
CA ASN A 423 -14.15 16.27 27.14
C ASN A 423 -14.48 16.00 25.66
N CYS A 424 -13.72 16.59 24.73
CA CYS A 424 -13.94 16.39 23.30
C CYS A 424 -13.67 14.93 22.88
N HIS A 425 -12.64 14.31 23.46
CA HIS A 425 -12.23 12.95 23.13
C HIS A 425 -13.00 11.85 23.87
N ALA A 426 -13.77 12.18 24.90
CA ALA A 426 -14.50 11.21 25.70
C ALA A 426 -15.27 10.20 24.81
N PRO A 427 -15.22 8.88 25.13
CA PRO A 427 -14.65 8.27 26.33
C PRO A 427 -13.15 7.88 26.21
N LYS A 428 -12.42 8.34 25.19
CA LYS A 428 -11.00 8.00 25.00
C LYS A 428 -10.15 8.55 26.15
N PRO A 429 -9.42 7.70 26.90
CA PRO A 429 -8.38 8.17 27.81
C PRO A 429 -7.14 8.56 26.98
N ILE A 430 -6.86 9.86 26.88
CA ILE A 430 -5.74 10.39 26.08
C ILE A 430 -4.39 9.92 26.67
N LEU A 431 -3.60 9.21 25.86
CA LEU A 431 -2.20 8.85 26.11
C LEU A 431 -1.24 9.88 25.53
N LEU A 432 -1.49 10.36 24.29
CA LEU A 432 -0.66 11.35 23.61
C LEU A 432 -1.55 12.47 23.06
N ASP A 433 -1.45 13.68 23.62
CA ASP A 433 -2.16 14.88 23.15
C ASP A 433 -1.39 15.58 22.02
N THR A 434 -1.23 14.86 20.92
CA THR A 434 -0.39 15.28 19.78
C THR A 434 -0.79 16.61 19.15
N GLY A 435 -2.06 16.99 19.25
CA GLY A 435 -2.60 18.22 18.68
C GLY A 435 -2.24 19.47 19.47
N GLU A 436 -1.78 19.31 20.71
CA GLU A 436 -1.24 20.38 21.53
C GLU A 436 0.30 20.34 21.65
N ILE A 437 0.98 19.49 20.88
CA ILE A 437 2.44 19.40 20.81
C ILE A 437 2.93 19.91 19.46
N SER A 438 3.76 20.94 19.49
CA SER A 438 4.36 21.57 18.29
C SER A 438 5.88 21.63 18.32
N PHE A 439 6.53 21.13 19.38
CA PHE A 439 7.98 21.02 19.47
C PHE A 439 8.43 19.58 19.20
N PRO A 440 9.51 19.36 18.43
CA PRO A 440 10.25 20.34 17.61
C PRO A 440 9.46 20.89 16.41
N TYR A 441 8.44 20.16 15.95
CA TYR A 441 7.46 20.55 14.94
C TYR A 441 6.17 19.75 15.21
N LEU A 442 5.13 19.89 14.38
CA LEU A 442 3.84 19.21 14.60
C LEU A 442 3.97 17.69 14.62
N TRP A 443 3.30 17.04 15.59
CA TRP A 443 3.32 15.58 15.74
C TRP A 443 2.28 14.88 14.87
N HIS A 444 1.16 15.56 14.58
CA HIS A 444 0.08 15.07 13.72
C HIS A 444 -0.43 16.12 12.74
N PRO A 445 -1.01 15.68 11.61
CA PRO A 445 -1.72 16.56 10.71
C PRO A 445 -2.93 17.20 11.38
N GLN A 446 -3.20 18.43 10.96
CA GLN A 446 -4.41 19.18 11.33
C GLN A 446 -5.25 19.48 10.08
N VAL A 447 -4.58 19.71 8.96
CA VAL A 447 -5.17 19.96 7.64
C VAL A 447 -4.95 18.71 6.78
N VAL A 448 -6.03 18.07 6.35
CA VAL A 448 -6.00 16.76 5.66
C VAL A 448 -6.64 16.85 4.28
N ASP A 449 -6.28 15.93 3.39
CA ASP A 449 -6.87 15.79 2.06
C ASP A 449 -8.21 15.02 2.10
N VAL A 450 -9.22 15.54 1.42
CA VAL A 450 -10.41 14.76 0.99
C VAL A 450 -10.55 14.87 -0.52
N GLN A 451 -10.72 13.74 -1.21
CA GLN A 451 -10.67 13.73 -2.68
C GLN A 451 -11.57 12.65 -3.31
N LEU A 452 -12.25 13.03 -4.38
CA LEU A 452 -13.07 12.14 -5.22
C LEU A 452 -12.54 12.14 -6.65
N LEU A 453 -12.42 10.96 -7.25
CA LEU A 453 -12.09 10.77 -8.66
C LEU A 453 -13.25 10.03 -9.35
N LYS A 454 -13.71 10.51 -10.50
CA LYS A 454 -14.86 9.96 -11.22
C LYS A 454 -14.46 9.44 -12.61
N LEU A 455 -14.82 8.19 -12.88
CA LEU A 455 -14.75 7.53 -14.19
C LEU A 455 -16.15 7.11 -14.62
N GLY A 456 -16.84 7.95 -15.39
CA GLY A 456 -18.19 7.63 -15.80
C GLY A 456 -19.14 7.55 -14.61
N GLN A 457 -19.71 6.37 -14.37
CA GLN A 457 -20.54 6.04 -13.21
C GLN A 457 -19.76 5.38 -12.04
N PHE A 458 -18.43 5.31 -12.08
CA PHE A 458 -17.60 4.78 -11.00
C PHE A 458 -16.84 5.90 -10.28
N VAL A 459 -16.83 5.88 -8.95
CA VAL A 459 -16.15 6.90 -8.13
C VAL A 459 -15.16 6.28 -7.15
N ILE A 460 -13.93 6.79 -7.13
CA ILE A 460 -12.89 6.44 -6.15
C ILE A 460 -12.91 7.51 -5.06
N ILE A 461 -13.12 7.08 -3.82
CA ILE A 461 -13.15 7.93 -2.62
C ILE A 461 -11.80 7.78 -1.92
N ALA A 462 -10.91 8.75 -2.10
CA ALA A 462 -9.58 8.73 -1.52
C ALA A 462 -9.61 9.29 -0.09
N VAL A 463 -9.32 8.43 0.89
CA VAL A 463 -9.39 8.75 2.33
C VAL A 463 -7.99 8.73 2.97
N PRO A 464 -7.63 9.70 3.83
CA PRO A 464 -6.27 9.85 4.37
C PRO A 464 -6.04 9.04 5.66
N GLY A 465 -6.47 7.78 5.70
CA GLY A 465 -6.31 6.90 6.86
C GLY A 465 -7.18 5.65 6.78
N GLU A 466 -7.19 4.90 7.89
CA GLU A 466 -7.65 3.50 7.88
C GLU A 466 -9.08 3.41 8.38
N PHE A 467 -10.00 3.45 7.44
CA PHE A 467 -11.42 3.33 7.74
C PHE A 467 -11.71 1.90 8.16
N THR A 468 -12.41 1.71 9.27
CA THR A 468 -12.96 0.40 9.64
C THR A 468 -13.98 -0.07 8.61
N THR A 469 -14.36 -1.35 8.70
CA THR A 469 -15.35 -1.97 7.81
C THR A 469 -16.63 -1.13 7.74
N MET A 470 -17.23 -0.79 8.89
CA MET A 470 -18.49 -0.03 8.88
C MET A 470 -18.29 1.45 8.51
N SER A 471 -17.15 2.05 8.85
CA SER A 471 -16.81 3.40 8.43
C SER A 471 -16.73 3.53 6.91
N GLY A 472 -16.10 2.57 6.23
CA GLY A 472 -16.05 2.52 4.78
C GLY A 472 -17.42 2.31 4.14
N ARG A 473 -18.26 1.43 4.71
CA ARG A 473 -19.65 1.20 4.26
C ARG A 473 -20.47 2.49 4.30
N ARG A 474 -20.54 3.14 5.47
CA ARG A 474 -21.29 4.40 5.66
C ARG A 474 -20.82 5.49 4.69
N THR A 475 -19.51 5.60 4.48
CA THR A 475 -18.93 6.61 3.57
C THR A 475 -19.30 6.35 2.11
N ARG A 476 -19.17 5.09 1.63
CA ARG A 476 -19.58 4.73 0.26
C ARG A 476 -21.06 4.97 0.04
N ASP A 477 -21.91 4.54 0.98
CA ASP A 477 -23.36 4.68 0.86
C ASP A 477 -23.78 6.15 0.81
N ALA A 478 -23.24 7.00 1.69
CA ALA A 478 -23.52 8.43 1.72
C ALA A 478 -23.07 9.15 0.43
N VAL A 479 -21.86 8.84 -0.07
CA VAL A 479 -21.35 9.43 -1.32
C VAL A 479 -22.17 9.00 -2.51
N VAL A 480 -22.45 7.69 -2.67
CA VAL A 480 -23.24 7.17 -3.80
C VAL A 480 -24.66 7.74 -3.77
N GLN A 481 -25.30 7.77 -2.60
CA GLN A 481 -26.63 8.35 -2.45
C GLN A 481 -26.64 9.83 -2.83
N THR A 482 -25.66 10.61 -2.37
CA THR A 482 -25.54 12.03 -2.71
C THR A 482 -25.33 12.24 -4.21
N LEU A 483 -24.49 11.44 -4.85
CA LEU A 483 -24.26 11.51 -6.30
C LEU A 483 -25.55 11.23 -7.08
N ILE A 484 -26.25 10.15 -6.75
CA ILE A 484 -27.49 9.74 -7.41
C ILE A 484 -28.58 10.79 -7.23
N SER A 485 -28.79 11.27 -6.00
CA SER A 485 -29.78 12.32 -5.70
C SER A 485 -29.50 13.65 -6.40
N ASN A 486 -28.26 13.88 -6.85
CA ASN A 486 -27.85 15.06 -7.60
C ASN A 486 -27.62 14.81 -9.10
N GLY A 487 -28.12 13.68 -9.63
CA GLY A 487 -28.26 13.46 -11.07
C GLY A 487 -27.27 12.49 -11.71
N LEU A 488 -26.43 11.80 -10.94
CA LEU A 488 -25.68 10.65 -11.48
C LEU A 488 -26.61 9.44 -11.71
N PRO A 489 -26.26 8.52 -12.63
CA PRO A 489 -27.04 7.31 -12.90
C PRO A 489 -27.28 6.44 -11.66
N LEU A 490 -28.43 5.75 -11.61
CA LEU A 490 -28.79 4.84 -10.50
C LEU A 490 -27.80 3.68 -10.30
N ASP A 491 -27.06 3.33 -11.35
CA ASP A 491 -26.07 2.26 -11.36
C ASP A 491 -24.66 2.78 -11.02
N THR A 492 -24.56 3.96 -10.39
CA THR A 492 -23.32 4.53 -9.86
C THR A 492 -22.79 3.66 -8.73
N SER A 493 -21.49 3.38 -8.75
CA SER A 493 -20.81 2.62 -7.69
C SER A 493 -19.55 3.34 -7.24
N SER A 494 -19.05 2.97 -6.06
CA SER A 494 -17.83 3.55 -5.50
C SER A 494 -16.95 2.53 -4.79
N VAL A 495 -15.67 2.89 -4.64
CA VAL A 495 -14.70 2.21 -3.78
C VAL A 495 -14.09 3.22 -2.82
N ILE A 496 -13.67 2.75 -1.65
CA ILE A 496 -12.74 3.49 -0.81
C ILE A 496 -11.33 3.18 -1.32
N ALA A 497 -10.48 4.20 -1.38
CA ALA A 497 -9.04 4.05 -1.52
C ALA A 497 -8.39 4.56 -0.23
N GLY A 498 -8.07 3.64 0.68
CA GLY A 498 -7.39 3.93 1.94
C GLY A 498 -6.01 4.55 1.74
N LEU A 499 -5.43 5.08 2.82
CA LEU A 499 -4.05 5.59 2.87
C LEU A 499 -3.70 6.59 1.78
N SER A 500 -4.69 7.37 1.36
CA SER A 500 -4.54 8.26 0.24
C SER A 500 -4.10 9.64 0.69
N ASN A 501 -3.06 10.17 0.05
CA ASN A 501 -2.54 11.54 0.12
C ASN A 501 -1.86 11.96 1.43
N ASP A 502 -2.38 11.51 2.56
CA ASP A 502 -1.87 11.75 3.90
C ASP A 502 -2.23 10.56 4.81
N TYR A 503 -1.70 10.56 6.04
CA TYR A 503 -1.98 9.53 7.02
C TYR A 503 -2.42 10.11 8.36
N THR A 504 -3.66 9.81 8.74
CA THR A 504 -4.30 10.30 9.97
C THR A 504 -4.72 9.16 10.89
N HIS A 505 -3.96 8.06 10.92
CA HIS A 505 -4.31 6.83 11.65
C HIS A 505 -5.66 6.25 11.21
N TYR A 506 -6.54 5.89 12.14
CA TYR A 506 -7.74 5.11 11.91
C TYR A 506 -8.99 6.00 11.92
N VAL A 507 -10.07 5.50 11.32
CA VAL A 507 -11.40 6.10 11.39
C VAL A 507 -12.41 5.01 11.76
N ALA A 508 -12.84 5.03 13.01
CA ALA A 508 -13.92 4.19 13.54
C ALA A 508 -15.27 4.90 13.45
N THR A 509 -16.36 4.13 13.46
CA THR A 509 -17.70 4.70 13.66
C THR A 509 -17.82 5.31 15.05
N PHE A 510 -18.85 6.13 15.28
CA PHE A 510 -19.10 6.68 16.63
C PHE A 510 -19.28 5.54 17.64
N GLU A 511 -19.96 4.47 17.24
CA GLU A 511 -20.25 3.29 18.05
C GLU A 511 -18.98 2.49 18.34
N GLU A 512 -18.20 2.15 17.31
CA GLU A 512 -16.90 1.50 17.48
C GLU A 512 -15.96 2.31 18.37
N TYR A 513 -15.98 3.65 18.23
CA TYR A 513 -15.19 4.57 19.04
C TYR A 513 -15.48 4.42 20.54
N GLN A 514 -16.72 4.15 20.94
CA GLN A 514 -17.09 4.01 22.35
C GLN A 514 -16.40 2.80 23.03
N VAL A 515 -16.04 1.77 22.24
CA VAL A 515 -15.40 0.57 22.76
C VAL A 515 -13.93 0.81 23.09
N GLN A 516 -13.27 1.77 22.43
CA GLN A 516 -11.85 2.10 22.65
C GLN A 516 -10.89 0.92 22.46
N ARG A 517 -11.11 0.08 21.45
CA ARG A 517 -10.07 -0.80 20.88
C ARG A 517 -9.00 0.00 20.13
N TYR A 518 -8.00 -0.66 19.56
CA TYR A 518 -6.86 0.01 18.93
C TYR A 518 -7.28 1.04 17.86
N GLU A 519 -8.20 0.69 16.96
CA GLU A 519 -8.68 1.57 15.88
C GLU A 519 -9.42 2.81 16.43
N ALA A 520 -10.24 2.60 17.46
CA ALA A 520 -10.99 3.65 18.15
C ALA A 520 -10.07 4.60 18.94
N ALA A 521 -9.07 4.08 19.65
CA ALA A 521 -8.07 4.89 20.34
C ALA A 521 -7.17 5.65 19.35
N SER A 522 -7.01 5.12 18.14
CA SER A 522 -6.27 5.72 17.04
C SER A 522 -7.14 6.56 16.09
N THR A 523 -8.41 6.80 16.44
CA THR A 523 -9.28 7.74 15.71
C THR A 523 -9.01 9.15 16.23
N ILE A 524 -8.04 9.83 15.60
CA ILE A 524 -7.35 10.96 16.24
C ILE A 524 -8.19 12.23 16.38
N TYR A 525 -9.24 12.48 15.60
CA TYR A 525 -10.04 13.72 15.70
C TYR A 525 -11.29 13.58 16.58
N GLY A 526 -11.34 12.54 17.42
CA GLY A 526 -12.42 12.30 18.38
C GLY A 526 -13.58 11.46 17.82
N PRO A 527 -14.68 11.32 18.59
CA PRO A 527 -15.77 10.38 18.29
C PRO A 527 -16.55 10.69 17.01
N HIS A 528 -16.48 11.94 16.52
CA HIS A 528 -17.22 12.41 15.35
C HIS A 528 -16.36 12.48 14.08
N THR A 529 -15.17 11.87 14.09
CA THR A 529 -14.24 11.86 12.96
C THR A 529 -14.89 11.32 11.69
N LEU A 530 -15.57 10.17 11.75
CA LEU A 530 -16.24 9.59 10.59
C LEU A 530 -17.32 10.52 10.02
N GLN A 531 -18.18 11.08 10.87
CA GLN A 531 -19.26 11.96 10.41
C GLN A 531 -18.70 13.25 9.78
N ALA A 532 -17.58 13.77 10.29
CA ALA A 532 -16.87 14.88 9.67
C ALA A 532 -16.37 14.53 8.26
N TYR A 533 -15.80 13.34 8.07
CA TYR A 533 -15.40 12.87 6.74
C TYR A 533 -16.60 12.71 5.79
N ILE A 534 -17.67 12.05 6.24
CA ILE A 534 -18.90 11.86 5.44
C ILE A 534 -19.44 13.21 4.97
N GLN A 535 -19.62 14.18 5.89
CA GLN A 535 -20.14 15.51 5.56
C GLN A 535 -19.27 16.22 4.50
N ASN A 536 -17.94 16.14 4.62
CA ASN A 536 -17.04 16.74 3.63
C ASN A 536 -17.08 16.02 2.28
N PHE A 537 -17.19 14.68 2.26
CA PHE A 537 -17.33 13.93 1.02
C PHE A 537 -18.67 14.15 0.34
N GLU A 538 -19.77 14.34 1.08
CA GLU A 538 -21.08 14.71 0.52
C GLU A 538 -21.01 16.08 -0.17
N ILE A 539 -20.33 17.07 0.44
CA ILE A 539 -20.08 18.38 -0.19
C ILE A 539 -19.33 18.21 -1.52
N LEU A 540 -18.26 17.39 -1.52
CA LEU A 540 -17.52 17.11 -2.75
C LEU A 540 -18.37 16.36 -3.77
N ALA A 541 -19.17 15.39 -3.34
CA ALA A 541 -20.03 14.57 -4.18
C ALA A 541 -21.13 15.41 -4.86
N GLU A 542 -21.78 16.31 -4.12
CA GLU A 542 -22.76 17.25 -4.66
C GLU A 542 -22.11 18.16 -5.72
N ALA A 543 -20.95 18.73 -5.41
CA ALA A 543 -20.23 19.60 -6.34
C ALA A 543 -19.73 18.84 -7.59
N LEU A 544 -19.31 17.58 -7.41
CA LEU A 544 -18.92 16.68 -8.49
C LEU A 544 -20.10 16.42 -9.42
N ALA A 545 -21.26 16.03 -8.87
CA ALA A 545 -22.49 15.78 -9.61
C ALA A 545 -22.99 17.00 -10.39
N LYS A 546 -22.94 18.18 -9.76
CA LYS A 546 -23.39 19.44 -10.36
C LYS A 546 -22.37 20.12 -11.28
N GLY A 547 -21.18 19.53 -11.47
CA GLY A 547 -20.11 20.14 -12.26
C GLY A 547 -19.57 21.46 -11.67
N LYS A 548 -19.76 21.70 -10.37
CA LYS A 548 -19.36 22.94 -9.68
C LYS A 548 -17.97 22.83 -9.07
N PRO A 549 -17.15 23.89 -9.09
CA PRO A 549 -15.88 23.90 -8.38
C PRO A 549 -16.10 23.86 -6.85
N VAL A 550 -15.07 23.45 -6.13
CA VAL A 550 -14.98 23.53 -4.67
C VAL A 550 -13.78 24.38 -4.27
N SER A 551 -13.90 25.07 -3.14
CA SER A 551 -12.76 25.76 -2.52
C SER A 551 -11.64 24.75 -2.26
N LEU A 552 -10.38 25.19 -2.35
CA LEU A 552 -9.25 24.34 -2.00
C LEU A 552 -9.16 24.09 -0.49
N GLY A 553 -9.78 24.95 0.34
CA GLY A 553 -9.62 24.91 1.78
C GLY A 553 -8.28 25.50 2.26
N PRO A 554 -7.93 25.34 3.55
CA PRO A 554 -6.66 25.82 4.10
C PRO A 554 -5.48 25.05 3.51
N ASN A 555 -4.37 25.71 3.24
CA ASN A 555 -3.15 25.01 2.80
C ASN A 555 -2.56 24.18 3.96
N PRO A 556 -2.17 22.92 3.74
CA PRO A 556 -1.42 22.18 4.74
C PRO A 556 -0.02 22.78 4.95
N PRO A 557 0.58 22.58 6.14
CA PRO A 557 1.95 22.99 6.37
C PRO A 557 2.92 22.15 5.52
N ASN A 558 4.04 22.77 5.12
CA ASN A 558 5.20 22.07 4.58
C ASN A 558 6.32 22.10 5.62
N LEU A 559 6.54 20.98 6.29
CA LEU A 559 7.52 20.85 7.37
C LEU A 559 8.83 20.21 6.91
N LEU A 560 8.99 19.89 5.62
CA LEU A 560 10.17 19.17 5.10
C LEU A 560 11.51 19.88 5.41
N GLY A 561 11.51 21.21 5.50
CA GLY A 561 12.69 22.00 5.88
C GLY A 561 13.05 21.99 7.37
N GLN A 562 12.24 21.35 8.23
CA GLN A 562 12.40 21.32 9.69
C GLN A 562 12.76 19.93 10.22
N GLN A 563 12.88 18.93 9.33
CA GLN A 563 12.99 17.53 9.71
C GLN A 563 14.27 17.22 10.47
N TRP A 564 14.14 16.43 11.54
CA TRP A 564 15.28 15.94 12.33
C TRP A 564 15.65 14.52 11.87
N SER A 565 16.94 14.22 11.83
CA SER A 565 17.45 12.89 11.47
C SER A 565 18.56 12.51 12.46
N PHE A 566 18.34 11.44 13.21
CA PHE A 566 19.28 10.90 14.19
C PHE A 566 19.86 9.56 13.77
N LEU A 567 19.39 8.99 12.66
CA LEU A 567 19.96 7.79 12.07
C LEU A 567 21.35 8.12 11.50
N PRO A 568 22.45 7.54 12.02
CA PRO A 568 23.77 7.79 11.48
C PRO A 568 23.87 7.36 10.01
N GLY A 569 24.61 8.11 9.19
CA GLY A 569 24.97 7.68 7.85
C GLY A 569 25.98 6.51 7.88
N VAL A 570 26.17 5.85 6.74
CA VAL A 570 27.26 4.87 6.58
C VAL A 570 28.59 5.62 6.72
N LEU A 571 29.42 5.26 7.69
CA LEU A 571 30.72 5.92 7.92
C LEU A 571 31.73 5.47 6.85
N PHE A 572 31.99 4.17 6.81
CA PHE A 572 32.84 3.48 5.84
C PHE A 572 32.53 1.98 5.86
N ASP A 573 32.98 1.26 4.84
CA ASP A 573 32.99 -0.19 4.76
C ASP A 573 34.43 -0.69 4.60
N SER A 574 34.71 -1.87 5.13
CA SER A 574 35.96 -2.58 4.88
C SER A 574 35.71 -4.07 4.62
N SER A 575 36.71 -4.74 4.05
CA SER A 575 36.71 -6.18 3.86
C SER A 575 37.72 -6.83 4.82
N PRO A 576 37.45 -8.08 5.28
CA PRO A 576 38.40 -8.81 6.10
C PRO A 576 39.79 -8.91 5.48
N VAL A 577 40.82 -9.01 6.32
CA VAL A 577 42.22 -9.11 5.87
C VAL A 577 42.40 -10.23 4.85
N GLY A 578 42.96 -9.89 3.68
CA GLY A 578 43.20 -10.84 2.59
C GLY A 578 41.97 -11.16 1.73
N LYS A 579 40.82 -10.53 1.99
CA LYS A 579 39.61 -10.61 1.17
C LYS A 579 39.31 -9.29 0.47
N LYS A 580 38.43 -9.33 -0.52
CA LYS A 580 37.87 -8.17 -1.22
C LYS A 580 36.35 -8.22 -1.18
N PHE A 581 35.70 -7.08 -1.36
CA PHE A 581 34.26 -7.03 -1.58
C PHE A 581 33.87 -7.90 -2.79
N GLY A 582 32.83 -8.72 -2.65
CA GLY A 582 32.40 -9.69 -3.64
C GLY A 582 33.04 -11.07 -3.50
N ASP A 583 34.04 -11.26 -2.63
CA ASP A 583 34.59 -12.59 -2.37
C ASP A 583 33.55 -13.51 -1.70
N VAL A 584 33.51 -14.77 -2.13
CA VAL A 584 32.66 -15.79 -1.51
C VAL A 584 33.27 -16.27 -0.19
N LYS A 585 32.47 -16.23 0.88
CA LYS A 585 32.76 -16.79 2.21
C LYS A 585 32.16 -18.19 2.39
N THR A 586 30.95 -18.40 1.89
CA THR A 586 30.28 -19.72 1.84
C THR A 586 29.72 -19.88 0.44
N ASP A 587 30.19 -20.88 -0.30
CA ASP A 587 29.82 -21.10 -1.69
C ASP A 587 28.62 -22.03 -1.85
N ALA A 588 28.07 -22.11 -3.05
CA ALA A 588 27.03 -23.06 -3.41
C ALA A 588 27.57 -24.49 -3.50
N GLU A 589 26.74 -25.47 -3.13
CA GLU A 589 27.03 -26.89 -3.36
C GLU A 589 27.06 -27.20 -4.88
N PRO A 590 27.80 -28.22 -5.33
CA PRO A 590 27.91 -28.51 -6.76
C PRO A 590 26.59 -28.88 -7.45
N SER A 591 25.59 -29.37 -6.69
CA SER A 591 24.28 -29.69 -7.25
C SER A 591 23.15 -29.64 -6.24
N TYR A 592 21.95 -29.34 -6.76
CA TYR A 592 20.70 -29.21 -6.03
C TYR A 592 19.55 -29.89 -6.78
N GLN A 593 18.44 -30.11 -6.09
CA GLN A 593 17.16 -30.56 -6.67
C GLN A 593 16.12 -29.43 -6.56
N PRO A 594 15.07 -29.41 -7.40
CA PRO A 594 13.89 -28.58 -7.18
C PRO A 594 13.34 -28.75 -5.76
N GLY A 595 12.83 -27.67 -5.17
CA GLY A 595 12.36 -27.63 -3.78
C GLY A 595 13.48 -27.42 -2.74
N SER A 596 14.76 -27.55 -3.11
CA SER A 596 15.88 -27.26 -2.21
C SER A 596 16.28 -25.79 -2.19
N VAL A 597 17.15 -25.41 -1.26
CA VAL A 597 17.59 -24.03 -1.03
C VAL A 597 19.08 -23.90 -1.33
N VAL A 598 19.42 -22.95 -2.21
CA VAL A 598 20.79 -22.50 -2.41
C VAL A 598 21.05 -21.29 -1.51
N GLN A 599 22.15 -21.30 -0.77
CA GLN A 599 22.56 -20.17 0.05
C GLN A 599 24.04 -19.87 -0.17
N VAL A 600 24.36 -18.64 -0.54
CA VAL A 600 25.73 -18.17 -0.79
C VAL A 600 25.98 -16.93 0.05
N ARG A 601 27.15 -16.87 0.70
CA ARG A 601 27.57 -15.75 1.55
C ARG A 601 28.76 -15.03 0.92
N PHE A 602 28.64 -13.72 0.74
CA PHE A 602 29.67 -12.86 0.15
C PHE A 602 30.15 -11.82 1.16
N VAL A 603 31.43 -11.45 1.08
CA VAL A 603 31.93 -10.21 1.68
C VAL A 603 31.24 -9.03 0.99
N SER A 604 30.62 -8.16 1.77
CA SER A 604 29.75 -7.10 1.26
C SER A 604 29.98 -5.76 1.96
N ALA A 605 29.15 -4.78 1.61
CA ALA A 605 29.12 -3.43 2.16
C ALA A 605 27.68 -3.08 2.54
N ASN A 606 27.49 -1.99 3.28
CA ASN A 606 26.18 -1.52 3.68
C ASN A 606 25.31 -1.14 2.45
N PRO A 607 24.11 -1.74 2.26
CA PRO A 607 23.27 -1.48 1.09
C PRO A 607 22.66 -0.06 1.08
N ARG A 608 22.83 0.73 2.14
CA ARG A 608 22.45 2.16 2.15
C ARG A 608 23.35 3.04 1.27
N ASN A 609 24.51 2.54 0.85
CA ASN A 609 25.40 3.27 -0.06
C ASN A 609 24.80 3.47 -1.47
N ASP A 610 23.95 2.54 -1.90
CA ASP A 610 23.26 2.59 -3.19
C ASP A 610 21.99 1.73 -3.12
N LEU A 611 20.82 2.35 -3.26
CA LEU A 611 19.51 1.66 -3.22
C LEU A 611 19.29 0.74 -4.43
N ARG A 612 20.08 0.93 -5.49
CA ARG A 612 19.99 0.20 -6.76
C ARG A 612 18.58 0.23 -7.34
N LEU A 613 17.94 1.40 -7.36
CA LEU A 613 16.59 1.56 -7.95
C LEU A 613 16.60 1.11 -9.42
N ASN A 614 15.66 0.23 -9.79
CA ASN A 614 15.61 -0.50 -11.08
C ASN A 614 16.84 -1.39 -11.37
N GLY A 615 17.73 -1.57 -10.40
CA GLY A 615 18.82 -2.53 -10.40
C GLY A 615 18.49 -3.73 -9.51
N THR A 616 19.52 -4.41 -9.03
CA THR A 616 19.38 -5.54 -8.11
C THR A 616 20.65 -5.75 -7.28
N PHE A 617 20.52 -6.25 -6.06
CA PHE A 617 21.62 -6.72 -5.21
C PHE A 617 22.03 -8.16 -5.52
N LEU A 618 21.21 -8.93 -6.23
CA LEU A 618 21.50 -10.31 -6.62
C LEU A 618 20.95 -10.69 -7.99
N THR A 619 21.55 -11.69 -8.62
CA THR A 619 20.94 -12.40 -9.74
C THR A 619 21.16 -13.91 -9.61
N VAL A 620 20.12 -14.69 -9.88
CA VAL A 620 20.24 -16.10 -10.23
C VAL A 620 20.31 -16.19 -11.74
N GLU A 621 21.42 -16.68 -12.28
CA GLU A 621 21.64 -16.78 -13.72
C GLU A 621 21.71 -18.23 -14.17
N GLN A 622 21.08 -18.56 -15.29
CA GLN A 622 21.14 -19.87 -15.95
C GLN A 622 22.01 -19.79 -17.21
N LYS A 623 22.94 -20.73 -17.34
CA LYS A 623 23.74 -20.90 -18.56
C LYS A 623 22.86 -21.41 -19.70
N GLN A 624 22.84 -20.71 -20.81
CA GLN A 624 22.12 -21.09 -22.03
C GLN A 624 22.99 -22.00 -22.91
N GLU A 625 22.37 -22.70 -23.86
CA GLU A 625 23.08 -23.58 -24.82
C GLU A 625 24.12 -22.81 -25.65
N SER A 626 23.87 -21.54 -25.95
CA SER A 626 24.81 -20.63 -26.63
C SER A 626 26.05 -20.27 -25.80
N GLY A 627 26.09 -20.66 -24.52
CA GLY A 627 27.12 -20.26 -23.57
C GLY A 627 26.87 -18.91 -22.89
N SER A 628 25.84 -18.15 -23.28
CA SER A 628 25.46 -16.91 -22.61
C SER A 628 24.74 -17.19 -21.27
N TRP A 629 24.69 -16.18 -20.40
CA TRP A 629 23.95 -16.23 -19.14
C TRP A 629 22.64 -15.49 -19.26
N ARG A 630 21.55 -16.12 -18.80
CA ARG A 630 20.23 -15.49 -18.70
C ARG A 630 19.88 -15.30 -17.23
N VAL A 631 19.56 -14.07 -16.84
CA VAL A 631 19.02 -13.79 -15.51
C VAL A 631 17.63 -14.42 -15.41
N ILE A 632 17.44 -15.29 -14.42
CA ILE A 632 16.17 -15.95 -14.13
C ILE A 632 15.46 -15.25 -12.98
N PHE A 633 16.20 -14.93 -11.92
CA PHE A 633 15.68 -14.23 -10.74
C PHE A 633 16.62 -13.09 -10.31
N THR A 634 16.04 -12.11 -9.64
CA THR A 634 16.63 -10.89 -9.08
C THR A 634 16.05 -10.67 -7.67
N ASP A 635 16.54 -9.66 -6.94
CA ASP A 635 16.04 -9.34 -5.58
C ASP A 635 14.58 -8.87 -5.50
N ARG A 636 13.89 -8.73 -6.64
CA ARG A 636 12.44 -8.46 -6.68
C ARG A 636 11.61 -9.75 -6.65
N ASP A 637 12.22 -10.88 -6.98
CA ASP A 637 11.53 -12.13 -7.26
C ASP A 637 11.35 -12.93 -5.96
N TRP A 638 10.11 -13.34 -5.68
CA TRP A 638 9.70 -14.03 -4.45
C TRP A 638 10.64 -15.18 -4.04
N GLU A 639 11.16 -15.90 -5.05
CA GLU A 639 12.03 -17.07 -4.93
C GLU A 639 13.39 -16.75 -4.29
N THR A 640 13.77 -15.47 -4.18
CA THR A 640 15.07 -15.05 -3.67
C THR A 640 14.96 -14.18 -2.43
N ARG A 641 16.02 -14.17 -1.62
CA ARG A 641 16.18 -13.22 -0.51
C ARG A 641 17.61 -12.71 -0.49
N TYR A 642 17.75 -11.40 -0.36
CA TYR A 642 18.99 -10.70 -0.03
C TYR A 642 18.96 -10.38 1.46
N GLN A 643 19.94 -10.85 2.23
CA GLN A 643 20.09 -10.48 3.64
C GLN A 643 21.46 -9.88 3.87
N TRP A 644 21.49 -8.69 4.46
CA TRP A 644 22.69 -8.01 4.91
C TRP A 644 22.92 -8.26 6.40
N ILE A 645 24.16 -8.57 6.77
CA ILE A 645 24.56 -8.80 8.16
C ILE A 645 25.76 -7.91 8.46
N ASN A 646 25.64 -7.10 9.51
CA ASN A 646 26.77 -6.39 10.08
C ASN A 646 27.64 -7.38 10.87
N ASP A 647 28.78 -7.77 10.31
CA ASP A 647 29.70 -8.73 10.94
C ASP A 647 30.55 -8.05 12.02
N ASN A 648 31.08 -6.86 11.71
CA ASN A 648 31.87 -6.09 12.66
C ASN A 648 31.71 -4.58 12.42
N LEU A 649 30.87 -3.95 13.25
CA LEU A 649 30.55 -2.53 13.17
C LEU A 649 31.80 -1.63 13.32
N LEU A 650 32.75 -2.00 14.20
CA LEU A 650 33.94 -1.19 14.46
C LEU A 650 34.92 -1.20 13.28
N LEU A 651 34.98 -2.33 12.57
CA LEU A 651 35.83 -2.48 11.38
C LEU A 651 35.08 -2.12 10.10
N GLY A 652 33.76 -1.89 10.14
CA GLY A 652 32.94 -1.67 8.95
C GLY A 652 32.84 -2.92 8.06
N GLU A 653 33.00 -4.12 8.61
CA GLU A 653 32.90 -5.37 7.85
C GLU A 653 31.45 -5.88 7.86
N SER A 654 30.96 -6.28 6.69
CA SER A 654 29.61 -6.82 6.55
C SER A 654 29.53 -7.90 5.48
N ASP A 655 28.47 -8.70 5.54
CA ASP A 655 28.23 -9.78 4.61
C ASP A 655 26.85 -9.71 3.96
N ALA A 656 26.77 -10.26 2.76
CA ALA A 656 25.51 -10.50 2.06
C ALA A 656 25.26 -12.01 1.99
N ILE A 657 24.15 -12.46 2.57
CA ILE A 657 23.62 -13.81 2.38
C ILE A 657 22.55 -13.74 1.30
N ILE A 658 22.79 -14.43 0.19
CA ILE A 658 21.82 -14.60 -0.88
C ILE A 658 21.24 -16.00 -0.78
N ARG A 659 19.92 -16.07 -0.66
CA ARG A 659 19.14 -17.31 -0.65
C ARG A 659 18.31 -17.41 -1.92
N TRP A 660 18.30 -18.57 -2.54
CA TRP A 660 17.38 -18.94 -3.63
C TRP A 660 16.64 -20.22 -3.25
N ASP A 661 15.33 -20.11 -3.06
CA ASP A 661 14.43 -21.26 -2.93
C ASP A 661 14.12 -21.77 -4.34
N ILE A 662 14.66 -22.92 -4.74
CA ILE A 662 14.51 -23.45 -6.09
C ILE A 662 13.05 -23.90 -6.28
N PRO A 663 12.28 -23.32 -7.22
CA PRO A 663 10.91 -23.76 -7.45
C PRO A 663 10.84 -25.22 -7.90
N GLU A 664 9.77 -25.93 -7.52
CA GLU A 664 9.52 -27.32 -7.95
C GLU A 664 9.55 -27.50 -9.48
N GLY A 665 9.13 -26.48 -10.23
CA GLY A 665 9.14 -26.47 -11.70
C GLY A 665 10.41 -25.91 -12.34
N GLN A 666 11.49 -25.69 -11.59
CA GLN A 666 12.70 -25.04 -12.12
C GLN A 666 13.34 -25.89 -13.23
N THR A 667 13.67 -25.24 -14.35
CA THR A 667 14.32 -25.92 -15.48
C THR A 667 15.70 -26.47 -15.05
N PRO A 668 16.01 -27.75 -15.29
CA PRO A 668 17.34 -28.29 -15.04
C PRO A 668 18.43 -27.54 -15.82
N GLY A 669 19.63 -27.46 -15.27
CA GLY A 669 20.75 -26.80 -15.94
C GLY A 669 21.83 -26.31 -15.00
N THR A 670 22.80 -25.58 -15.55
CA THR A 670 23.87 -24.95 -14.79
C THR A 670 23.49 -23.52 -14.42
N TYR A 671 23.66 -23.20 -13.13
CA TYR A 671 23.33 -21.93 -12.54
C TYR A 671 24.52 -21.32 -11.81
N ARG A 672 24.43 -20.02 -11.55
CA ARG A 672 25.27 -19.29 -10.59
C ARG A 672 24.47 -18.21 -9.89
N ILE A 673 24.90 -17.83 -8.69
CA ILE A 673 24.41 -16.66 -7.98
C ILE A 673 25.46 -15.57 -8.09
N ARG A 674 25.04 -14.35 -8.46
CA ARG A 674 25.89 -13.16 -8.40
C ARG A 674 25.35 -12.17 -7.40
N HIS A 675 26.27 -11.45 -6.78
CA HIS A 675 26.01 -10.36 -5.84
C HIS A 675 26.54 -9.05 -6.40
N PHE A 676 25.81 -7.96 -6.19
CA PHE A 676 26.21 -6.61 -6.56
C PHE A 676 26.07 -5.69 -5.35
N GLY A 677 27.05 -4.82 -5.13
CA GLY A 677 27.02 -3.83 -4.06
C GLY A 677 27.89 -2.62 -4.34
N THR A 678 27.83 -1.65 -3.43
CA THR A 678 28.63 -0.43 -3.48
C THR A 678 29.25 -0.21 -2.10
N SER A 679 30.57 -0.16 -2.03
CA SER A 679 31.30 0.11 -0.79
C SER A 679 31.69 1.57 -0.66
N LYS A 680 31.78 2.06 0.58
CA LYS A 680 32.21 3.41 0.91
C LYS A 680 33.58 3.39 1.59
N SER A 681 34.58 4.04 1.01
CA SER A 681 35.89 4.15 1.66
C SER A 681 35.85 5.08 2.88
N ILE A 682 36.90 5.03 3.73
CA ILE A 682 37.06 5.97 4.86
C ILE A 682 37.12 7.45 4.43
N PHE A 683 37.44 7.73 3.17
CA PHE A 683 37.41 9.08 2.58
C PHE A 683 36.07 9.43 1.93
N GLY A 684 35.08 8.53 2.01
CA GLY A 684 33.73 8.72 1.50
C GLY A 684 33.51 8.36 0.03
N SER A 685 34.52 7.84 -0.68
CA SER A 685 34.37 7.45 -2.09
C SER A 685 33.55 6.17 -2.24
N LEU A 686 32.57 6.18 -3.15
CA LEU A 686 31.72 5.03 -3.47
C LEU A 686 32.34 4.20 -4.61
N THR A 687 32.45 2.88 -4.42
CA THR A 687 32.98 1.95 -5.43
C THR A 687 32.06 0.74 -5.58
N SER A 688 31.53 0.52 -6.78
CA SER A 688 30.75 -0.68 -7.05
C SER A 688 31.62 -1.93 -7.14
N PHE A 689 31.09 -3.06 -6.69
CA PHE A 689 31.72 -4.37 -6.78
C PHE A 689 30.70 -5.43 -7.17
N GLU A 690 31.20 -6.58 -7.61
CA GLU A 690 30.41 -7.77 -7.86
C GLU A 690 31.12 -9.03 -7.39
N GLY A 691 30.34 -10.04 -7.03
CA GLY A 691 30.79 -11.37 -6.66
C GLY A 691 30.01 -12.43 -7.42
N SER A 692 30.61 -13.61 -7.62
CA SER A 692 29.94 -14.77 -8.22
C SER A 692 30.25 -16.02 -7.40
N SER A 693 29.21 -16.81 -7.14
CA SER A 693 29.37 -18.18 -6.64
C SER A 693 30.10 -19.05 -7.66
N SER A 694 30.55 -20.21 -7.21
CA SER A 694 30.85 -21.34 -8.10
C SER A 694 29.61 -21.74 -8.91
N LEU A 695 29.87 -22.40 -10.05
CA LEU A 695 28.80 -22.96 -10.88
C LEU A 695 28.21 -24.19 -10.19
N PHE A 696 26.90 -24.33 -10.22
CA PHE A 696 26.20 -25.49 -9.67
C PHE A 696 25.10 -25.98 -10.61
N MET A 697 24.68 -27.23 -10.44
CA MET A 697 23.68 -27.88 -11.28
C MET A 697 22.36 -28.05 -10.55
N VAL A 698 21.26 -27.58 -11.14
CA VAL A 698 19.91 -28.01 -10.73
C VAL A 698 19.55 -29.25 -11.54
N LYS A 699 19.41 -30.38 -10.87
CA LYS A 699 19.08 -31.68 -11.46
C LYS A 699 17.55 -31.86 -11.56
N LYS A 700 17.12 -32.90 -12.27
CA LYS A 700 15.70 -33.30 -12.26
C LYS A 700 15.32 -33.89 -10.92
#